data_AF-A0A1A8HYB0-F1
#
_entry.id   AF-A0A1A8HYB0-F1
#
_cell.length_a   1.000
_cell.length_b   1.000
_cell.length_c   1.000
_cell.angle_alpha   90.00
_cell.angle_beta   90.00
_cell.angle_gamma   90.00
#
_symmetry.space_group_name_H-M   'P 1'
#
loop_
_entity.id
_entity.type
_entity.pdbx_description
1 polymer ?
#
loop_
_entity_poly.entity_id
_entity_poly.type
_entity_poly.pdbx_seq_one_letter_code
_entity_poly.pdbx_strand_id
1 'polypeptide(L)'
;AKMAYKNYRNDYDNLNSWLSRVPNYEPRETDDMRQVETKLKNQRNLLSDIARKESDLNNVSKNAQLYQQAVKDYENETEKFRSILDLEDGLVPQTYKRSRLESPALAVKAEEAAIEAKFTEVNAVNKQRLQNLEFAQSLLSQQPEIPVLQSTSVKSVHAAAPGEEPWRLKKQLDDEIQRREQLEKEIQTIQTEIYVLEGQKPQDTILKKELIKKVPDPQLDEDVHKIQQRLSEERRTTLVLENDMEVLRIKLRGLETEMKEGAQQYTVKEVLRIERDRGQEEEIRKLRDELEELKRQKMLKDNELIQIQKHVTLLAEEKNKEQEVITEEEVIKVQNDPQLESEYRVLLDRKQKETDNRKQLEDELQFLQEKLKRLEKEKSMAEEKISIKEVLKVEKDVTFEREVENLRRQFEDEKAKRRSSQREKADLQRKIQSLEEEKSKVLIQEKVREIVRPDPKAENEVANLRLELVEQQRRTRDAELQLRSLQDELTMLKNRGPQVEVKETIKEVIKYKTDPQTERELERLRNEIVDKTHQTEKFEMEIRQLRIEIDRWRETKPQVQTKEVVNEVVQYREDPKTKEEIETLKRKLADEQKKRLDLEGDRSIQEEKIRLKKIDLSQVREKIVQQEVVKMEEDPVLKSECETFVQNISNEQKQKDNLKAELQQLQRQIADLDLQLEELERERRARRDAELEIQRLRVRLNELEIRDKENRERVTVKQKVVLQQDPQQEKEYSILKLQLDEEKHKRTLLEKELNILIQQQLTLEKMDVKERVVRTEKVQVERDPEAELEIENLRRTLEDEKRRRKELDQELSILTSKLSDMEFSNTKSTKELDYIRDESNRLQQENQRLQNEIRKLRSEIEITSKETRLITESAPIQDGKNLELRLDSLQKELSELRDVTSQKDEEIEKLKKNLSAVRMRREQRESHLRRSIVVIDPDTGREMRPEEAYKQGLIDWKMFVNLQGQECDWEEITVKGPNGESSVLHDRKSGKKFSIDEALRTGNITSRQLKQYEDKEISIQEFGVLVSGKKK
;
A
#
# COMPACT_ATOMS: atom_id res chain seq x y z
N ALA A 1 -16.20 2.81 6.65
CA ALA A 1 -15.94 1.86 5.55
C ALA A 1 -17.14 1.67 4.62
N LYS A 2 -18.12 0.79 4.90
CA LYS A 2 -19.17 0.36 3.92
C LYS A 2 -19.92 1.49 3.20
N MET A 3 -20.34 2.56 3.89
CA MET A 3 -21.03 3.70 3.24
C MET A 3 -20.10 4.48 2.28
N ALA A 4 -18.85 4.75 2.68
CA ALA A 4 -17.88 5.42 1.82
C ALA A 4 -17.59 4.62 0.55
N TYR A 5 -17.46 3.28 0.67
CA TYR A 5 -17.32 2.40 -0.50
C TYR A 5 -18.52 2.45 -1.45
N LYS A 6 -19.75 2.43 -0.91
CA LYS A 6 -20.97 2.48 -1.72
C LYS A 6 -21.11 3.81 -2.46
N ASN A 7 -20.78 4.93 -1.80
CA ASN A 7 -20.79 6.25 -2.43
C ASN A 7 -19.72 6.32 -3.51
N TYR A 8 -18.47 5.96 -3.18
CA TYR A 8 -17.36 5.85 -4.13
C TYR A 8 -17.74 5.03 -5.37
N ARG A 9 -18.27 3.82 -5.17
CA ARG A 9 -18.58 2.89 -6.27
C ARG A 9 -19.71 3.41 -7.15
N ASN A 10 -20.76 3.98 -6.55
CA ASN A 10 -21.85 4.62 -7.30
C ASN A 10 -21.33 5.78 -8.14
N ASP A 11 -20.55 6.69 -7.55
CA ASP A 11 -20.01 7.86 -8.25
C ASP A 11 -19.04 7.43 -9.36
N TYR A 12 -18.18 6.43 -9.09
CA TYR A 12 -17.24 5.83 -10.04
C TYR A 12 -17.97 5.19 -11.22
N ASP A 13 -18.95 4.32 -10.97
CA ASP A 13 -19.68 3.63 -12.04
C ASP A 13 -20.53 4.62 -12.86
N ASN A 14 -21.11 5.65 -12.24
CA ASN A 14 -21.80 6.73 -12.93
C ASN A 14 -20.86 7.52 -13.85
N LEU A 15 -19.71 7.96 -13.34
CA LEU A 15 -18.73 8.73 -14.11
C LEU A 15 -18.08 7.89 -15.21
N ASN A 16 -17.69 6.65 -14.91
CA ASN A 16 -17.08 5.73 -15.86
C ASN A 16 -18.06 5.30 -16.97
N SER A 17 -19.34 5.07 -16.64
CA SER A 17 -20.40 4.81 -17.63
C SER A 17 -20.61 6.02 -18.53
N TRP A 18 -20.61 7.23 -17.98
CA TRP A 18 -20.71 8.46 -18.75
C TRP A 18 -19.50 8.67 -19.69
N LEU A 19 -18.27 8.57 -19.16
CA LEU A 19 -17.02 8.68 -19.94
C LEU A 19 -16.93 7.65 -21.07
N SER A 20 -17.46 6.44 -20.86
CA SER A 20 -17.49 5.38 -21.88
C SER A 20 -18.58 5.56 -22.94
N ARG A 21 -19.50 6.51 -22.75
CA ARG A 21 -20.62 6.81 -23.66
C ARG A 21 -20.51 8.21 -24.30
N VAL A 22 -19.34 8.84 -24.20
CA VAL A 22 -19.07 10.15 -24.81
C VAL A 22 -19.20 10.06 -26.33
N PRO A 23 -20.04 10.90 -26.98
CA PRO A 23 -20.19 10.91 -28.43
C PRO A 23 -18.88 11.23 -29.17
N ASN A 24 -18.69 10.64 -30.34
CA ASN A 24 -17.57 10.95 -31.23
C ASN A 24 -18.04 11.82 -32.39
N TYR A 25 -17.53 13.06 -32.47
CA TYR A 25 -17.82 14.02 -33.54
C TYR A 25 -16.62 14.25 -34.48
N GLU A 26 -15.81 13.22 -34.76
CA GLU A 26 -14.71 13.32 -35.71
C GLU A 26 -15.16 13.80 -37.12
N PRO A 27 -14.37 14.69 -37.77
CA PRO A 27 -14.56 15.05 -39.16
C PRO A 27 -14.34 13.84 -40.08
N ARG A 28 -15.11 13.75 -41.15
CA ARG A 28 -15.02 12.75 -42.21
C ARG A 28 -14.82 13.45 -43.55
N GLU A 29 -14.15 12.78 -44.47
CA GLU A 29 -13.89 13.27 -45.83
C GLU A 29 -15.19 13.52 -46.64
N THR A 30 -16.32 12.96 -46.20
CA THR A 30 -17.65 13.11 -46.81
C THR A 30 -18.56 14.12 -46.09
N ASP A 31 -18.07 14.89 -45.12
CA ASP A 31 -18.90 15.86 -44.39
C ASP A 31 -19.07 17.16 -45.19
N ASP A 32 -20.31 17.55 -45.50
CA ASP A 32 -20.58 18.88 -46.04
C ASP A 32 -20.32 19.99 -45.00
N MET A 33 -20.08 21.24 -45.45
CA MET A 33 -19.85 22.40 -44.56
C MET A 33 -20.89 22.54 -43.43
N ARG A 34 -22.19 22.37 -43.72
CA ARG A 34 -23.27 22.40 -42.72
C ARG A 34 -23.19 21.25 -41.70
N GLN A 35 -22.68 20.10 -42.10
CA GLN A 35 -22.48 18.94 -41.22
C GLN A 35 -21.30 19.19 -40.29
N VAL A 36 -20.20 19.74 -40.79
CA VAL A 36 -19.04 20.16 -39.99
C VAL A 36 -19.43 21.22 -38.96
N GLU A 37 -20.15 22.27 -39.34
CA GLU A 37 -20.66 23.29 -38.40
C GLU A 37 -21.53 22.69 -37.29
N THR A 38 -22.39 21.73 -37.64
CA THR A 38 -23.26 21.03 -36.68
C THR A 38 -22.43 20.18 -35.71
N LYS A 39 -21.44 19.42 -36.21
CA LYS A 39 -20.49 18.68 -35.36
C LYS A 39 -19.69 19.60 -34.44
N LEU A 40 -19.21 20.73 -34.95
CA LEU A 40 -18.41 21.71 -34.21
C LEU A 40 -19.23 22.33 -33.05
N LYS A 41 -20.49 22.70 -33.30
CA LYS A 41 -21.42 23.15 -32.25
C LYS A 41 -21.64 22.07 -31.18
N ASN A 42 -21.85 20.82 -31.59
CA ASN A 42 -22.05 19.71 -30.67
C ASN A 42 -20.79 19.37 -29.86
N GLN A 43 -19.60 19.48 -30.46
CA GLN A 43 -18.31 19.28 -29.80
C GLN A 43 -18.04 20.37 -28.74
N ARG A 44 -18.38 21.64 -29.01
CA ARG A 44 -18.29 22.72 -28.01
C ARG A 44 -19.23 22.51 -26.83
N ASN A 45 -20.46 22.05 -27.08
CA ASN A 45 -21.40 21.67 -26.00
C ASN A 45 -20.84 20.51 -25.17
N LEU A 46 -20.33 19.46 -25.82
CA LEU A 46 -19.76 18.28 -25.16
C LEU A 46 -18.57 18.65 -24.26
N LEU A 47 -17.70 19.58 -24.67
CA LEU A 47 -16.61 20.08 -23.82
C LEU A 47 -17.12 20.83 -22.59
N SER A 48 -18.25 21.54 -22.68
CA SER A 48 -18.91 22.15 -21.51
C SER A 48 -19.47 21.09 -20.56
N ASP A 49 -20.04 20.01 -21.09
CA ASP A 49 -20.53 18.89 -20.29
C ASP A 49 -19.38 18.11 -19.61
N ILE A 50 -18.24 17.92 -20.30
CA ILE A 50 -17.01 17.35 -19.71
C ILE A 50 -16.52 18.22 -18.54
N ALA A 51 -16.45 19.55 -18.72
CA ALA A 51 -16.04 20.46 -17.65
C ALA A 51 -16.99 20.41 -16.44
N ARG A 52 -18.30 20.26 -16.67
CA ARG A 52 -19.28 20.06 -15.57
C ARG A 52 -19.08 18.74 -14.82
N LYS A 53 -18.53 17.71 -15.48
CA LYS A 53 -18.26 16.40 -14.87
C LYS A 53 -17.00 16.34 -14.01
N GLU A 54 -16.21 17.40 -13.98
CA GLU A 54 -15.06 17.54 -13.08
C GLU A 54 -15.50 17.56 -11.59
N SER A 55 -16.69 18.07 -11.27
CA SER A 55 -17.25 17.96 -9.91
C SER A 55 -17.53 16.51 -9.49
N ASP A 56 -17.96 15.68 -10.44
CA ASP A 56 -18.26 14.27 -10.18
C ASP A 56 -16.95 13.49 -9.96
N LEU A 57 -15.89 13.80 -10.71
CA LEU A 57 -14.54 13.25 -10.47
C LEU A 57 -14.02 13.61 -9.06
N ASN A 58 -14.16 14.87 -8.65
CA ASN A 58 -13.79 15.31 -7.31
C ASN A 58 -14.59 14.60 -6.20
N ASN A 59 -15.87 14.28 -6.44
CA ASN A 59 -16.67 13.47 -5.52
C ASN A 59 -16.19 12.01 -5.46
N VAL A 60 -15.82 11.41 -6.59
CA VAL A 60 -15.23 10.05 -6.65
C VAL A 60 -13.93 10.00 -5.83
N SER A 61 -12.99 10.91 -6.07
CA SER A 61 -11.72 10.97 -5.33
C SER A 61 -11.93 11.16 -3.83
N LYS A 62 -12.79 12.11 -3.43
CA LYS A 62 -13.13 12.33 -2.02
C LYS A 62 -13.72 11.07 -1.35
N ASN A 63 -14.65 10.39 -2.01
CA ASN A 63 -15.26 9.17 -1.48
C ASN A 63 -14.28 7.97 -1.49
N ALA A 64 -13.39 7.88 -2.47
CA ALA A 64 -12.29 6.91 -2.53
C ALA A 64 -11.36 7.07 -1.32
N GLN A 65 -10.89 8.30 -1.05
CA GLN A 65 -9.98 8.60 0.07
C GLN A 65 -10.63 8.31 1.43
N LEU A 66 -11.91 8.67 1.62
CA LEU A 66 -12.66 8.34 2.83
C LEU A 66 -12.83 6.82 3.03
N TYR A 67 -12.95 6.04 1.95
CA TYR A 67 -12.93 4.58 2.04
C TYR A 67 -11.53 4.04 2.37
N GLN A 68 -10.50 4.52 1.68
CA GLN A 68 -9.10 4.13 1.91
C GLN A 68 -8.68 4.34 3.37
N GLN A 69 -9.02 5.50 3.95
CA GLN A 69 -8.74 5.79 5.35
C GLN A 69 -9.51 4.83 6.28
N ALA A 70 -10.81 4.66 6.08
CA ALA A 70 -11.61 3.76 6.91
C ALA A 70 -11.27 2.27 6.77
N VAL A 71 -10.60 1.85 5.69
CA VAL A 71 -10.02 0.50 5.55
C VAL A 71 -8.71 0.41 6.32
N LYS A 72 -7.81 1.40 6.22
CA LYS A 72 -6.57 1.44 7.01
C LYS A 72 -6.86 1.44 8.51
N ASP A 73 -7.85 2.21 8.95
CA ASP A 73 -8.26 2.24 10.36
C ASP A 73 -8.77 0.86 10.81
N TYR A 74 -9.55 0.17 9.97
CA TYR A 74 -10.01 -1.19 10.24
C TYR A 74 -8.86 -2.21 10.23
N GLU A 75 -7.93 -2.13 9.28
CA GLU A 75 -6.74 -2.98 9.22
C GLU A 75 -5.89 -2.81 10.50
N ASN A 76 -5.62 -1.56 10.89
CA ASN A 76 -4.95 -1.21 12.14
C ASN A 76 -5.66 -1.81 13.37
N GLU A 77 -7.00 -1.69 13.48
CA GLU A 77 -7.76 -2.32 14.55
C GLU A 77 -7.72 -3.86 14.48
N THR A 78 -7.75 -4.49 13.30
CA THR A 78 -7.61 -5.96 13.21
C THR A 78 -6.19 -6.47 13.50
N GLU A 79 -5.15 -5.67 13.28
CA GLU A 79 -3.79 -6.01 13.72
C GLU A 79 -3.67 -5.84 15.25
N LYS A 80 -4.29 -4.79 15.82
CA LYS A 80 -4.43 -4.63 17.28
C LYS A 80 -5.20 -5.83 17.89
N PHE A 81 -6.36 -6.21 17.36
CA PHE A 81 -7.11 -7.38 17.84
C PHE A 81 -6.34 -8.70 17.68
N ARG A 82 -5.61 -8.90 16.57
CA ARG A 82 -4.72 -10.07 16.42
C ARG A 82 -3.62 -10.08 17.47
N SER A 83 -2.96 -8.94 17.72
CA SER A 83 -1.94 -8.85 18.77
C SER A 83 -2.48 -9.14 20.17
N ILE A 84 -3.77 -8.90 20.44
CA ILE A 84 -4.43 -9.26 21.70
C ILE A 84 -4.73 -10.77 21.75
N LEU A 85 -5.26 -11.35 20.67
CA LEU A 85 -5.57 -12.79 20.59
C LEU A 85 -4.30 -13.65 20.65
N ASP A 86 -3.23 -13.23 19.96
CA ASP A 86 -1.91 -13.89 19.99
C ASP A 86 -1.28 -13.85 21.42
N LEU A 87 -1.76 -12.97 22.32
CA LEU A 87 -1.35 -12.92 23.73
C LEU A 87 -2.21 -13.80 24.66
N GLU A 88 -3.45 -14.15 24.30
CA GLU A 88 -4.33 -14.97 25.15
C GLU A 88 -4.08 -16.49 25.00
N ASP A 89 -3.77 -16.99 23.80
CA ASP A 89 -3.66 -18.43 23.56
C ASP A 89 -2.33 -19.08 24.00
N GLY A 90 -1.27 -18.30 24.23
CA GLY A 90 0.02 -18.78 24.75
C GLY A 90 0.77 -19.80 23.87
N LEU A 91 0.26 -20.10 22.68
CA LEU A 91 0.85 -21.02 21.71
C LEU A 91 1.94 -20.33 20.88
N VAL A 92 3.04 -21.06 20.63
CA VAL A 92 4.09 -20.61 19.70
C VAL A 92 3.45 -20.37 18.32
N PRO A 93 3.71 -19.23 17.66
CA PRO A 93 3.05 -18.89 16.40
C PRO A 93 3.36 -19.91 15.31
N GLN A 94 2.38 -20.79 15.05
CA GLN A 94 2.30 -21.54 13.80
C GLN A 94 2.33 -20.52 12.66
N THR A 95 3.34 -20.63 11.79
CA THR A 95 3.54 -19.69 10.69
C THR A 95 2.56 -19.99 9.56
N TYR A 96 1.28 -19.70 9.81
CA TYR A 96 0.28 -19.48 8.78
C TYR A 96 0.82 -18.36 7.88
N LYS A 97 1.49 -18.75 6.78
CA LYS A 97 2.12 -17.82 5.85
C LYS A 97 1.10 -16.76 5.47
N ARG A 98 1.32 -15.51 5.87
CA ARG A 98 0.50 -14.35 5.46
C ARG A 98 0.29 -14.46 3.95
N SER A 99 -0.92 -14.82 3.54
CA SER A 99 -1.33 -14.55 2.18
C SER A 99 -1.26 -13.03 2.06
N ARG A 100 -0.43 -12.54 1.14
CA ARG A 100 -0.32 -11.11 0.83
C ARG A 100 -1.58 -10.69 0.07
N LEU A 101 -2.71 -10.71 0.76
CA LEU A 101 -3.93 -10.06 0.30
C LEU A 101 -3.64 -8.57 0.31
N GLU A 102 -3.66 -7.99 -0.89
CA GLU A 102 -3.45 -6.58 -1.10
C GLU A 102 -4.61 -5.80 -0.46
N SER A 103 -4.30 -4.72 0.26
CA SER A 103 -5.31 -3.95 0.99
C SER A 103 -6.38 -3.44 0.02
N PRO A 104 -7.68 -3.56 0.35
CA PRO A 104 -8.76 -2.95 -0.45
C PRO A 104 -8.59 -1.42 -0.64
N ALA A 105 -7.83 -0.75 0.24
CA ALA A 105 -7.46 0.65 0.06
C ALA A 105 -6.50 0.86 -1.14
N LEU A 106 -5.57 -0.07 -1.39
CA LEU A 106 -4.66 0.01 -2.53
C LEU A 106 -5.40 -0.21 -3.85
N ALA A 107 -6.33 -1.17 -3.89
CA ALA A 107 -7.17 -1.42 -5.06
C ALA A 107 -8.02 -0.18 -5.43
N VAL A 108 -8.72 0.42 -4.44
CA VAL A 108 -9.51 1.64 -4.70
C VAL A 108 -8.63 2.84 -5.05
N LYS A 109 -7.41 2.94 -4.53
CA LYS A 109 -6.45 3.98 -4.96
C LYS A 109 -6.00 3.80 -6.42
N ALA A 110 -5.86 2.56 -6.89
CA ALA A 110 -5.54 2.27 -8.29
C ALA A 110 -6.73 2.59 -9.21
N GLU A 111 -7.96 2.27 -8.79
CA GLU A 111 -9.18 2.66 -9.52
C GLU A 111 -9.37 4.21 -9.57
N GLU A 112 -9.10 4.92 -8.47
CA GLU A 112 -9.11 6.40 -8.39
C GLU A 112 -8.14 7.01 -9.43
N ALA A 113 -6.88 6.58 -9.45
CA ALA A 113 -5.91 7.04 -10.44
C ALA A 113 -6.30 6.68 -11.89
N ALA A 114 -6.94 5.52 -12.10
CA ALA A 114 -7.38 5.08 -13.42
C ALA A 114 -8.55 5.92 -13.98
N ILE A 115 -9.50 6.34 -13.13
CA ILE A 115 -10.62 7.19 -13.58
C ILE A 115 -10.19 8.65 -13.80
N GLU A 116 -9.22 9.16 -13.02
CA GLU A 116 -8.56 10.44 -13.29
C GLU A 116 -7.80 10.44 -14.63
N ALA A 117 -7.02 9.38 -14.90
CA ALA A 117 -6.34 9.19 -16.18
C ALA A 117 -7.34 9.13 -17.35
N LYS A 118 -8.43 8.35 -17.22
CA LYS A 118 -9.46 8.25 -18.25
C LYS A 118 -10.22 9.56 -18.48
N PHE A 119 -10.50 10.33 -17.42
CA PHE A 119 -11.14 11.65 -17.54
C PHE A 119 -10.23 12.65 -18.27
N THR A 120 -8.94 12.69 -17.92
CA THR A 120 -7.97 13.57 -18.57
C THR A 120 -7.72 13.20 -20.03
N GLU A 121 -7.66 11.91 -20.37
CA GLU A 121 -7.62 11.40 -21.74
C GLU A 121 -8.85 11.85 -22.54
N VAL A 122 -10.07 11.58 -22.05
CA VAL A 122 -11.32 11.96 -22.73
C VAL A 122 -11.42 13.47 -22.93
N ASN A 123 -10.96 14.28 -21.99
CA ASN A 123 -10.92 15.74 -22.11
C ASN A 123 -9.90 16.18 -23.19
N ALA A 124 -8.69 15.61 -23.18
CA ALA A 124 -7.64 15.91 -24.15
C ALA A 124 -8.04 15.54 -25.60
N VAL A 125 -8.54 14.31 -25.81
CA VAL A 125 -9.01 13.82 -27.12
C VAL A 125 -10.14 14.71 -27.65
N ASN A 126 -11.08 15.15 -26.80
CA ASN A 126 -12.17 16.01 -27.25
C ASN A 126 -11.74 17.46 -27.52
N LYS A 127 -10.68 17.98 -26.86
CA LYS A 127 -10.06 19.26 -27.24
C LYS A 127 -9.37 19.16 -28.60
N GLN A 128 -8.64 18.07 -28.87
CA GLN A 128 -8.01 17.82 -30.17
C GLN A 128 -9.06 17.69 -31.29
N ARG A 129 -10.17 16.98 -31.05
CA ARG A 129 -11.28 16.88 -32.02
C ARG A 129 -11.91 18.23 -32.37
N LEU A 130 -11.99 19.16 -31.41
CA LEU A 130 -12.46 20.52 -31.70
C LEU A 130 -11.51 21.24 -32.68
N GLN A 131 -10.21 21.18 -32.44
CA GLN A 131 -9.20 21.76 -33.33
C GLN A 131 -9.26 21.15 -34.74
N ASN A 132 -9.44 19.82 -34.84
CA ASN A 132 -9.59 19.13 -36.13
C ASN A 132 -10.87 19.58 -36.89
N LEU A 133 -11.98 19.83 -36.19
CA LEU A 133 -13.21 20.35 -36.80
C LEU A 133 -13.07 21.82 -37.24
N GLU A 134 -12.41 22.65 -36.45
CA GLU A 134 -12.11 24.05 -36.79
C GLU A 134 -11.17 24.14 -38.01
N PHE A 135 -10.19 23.23 -38.11
CA PHE A 135 -9.34 23.07 -39.29
C PHE A 135 -10.12 22.60 -40.53
N ALA A 136 -11.00 21.59 -40.38
CA ALA A 136 -11.84 21.12 -41.48
C ALA A 136 -12.81 22.20 -41.99
N GLN A 137 -13.39 23.02 -41.09
CA GLN A 137 -14.21 24.17 -41.48
C GLN A 137 -13.39 25.20 -42.28
N SER A 138 -12.16 25.49 -41.85
CA SER A 138 -11.25 26.39 -42.56
C SER A 138 -10.94 25.90 -43.99
N LEU A 139 -10.65 24.60 -44.16
CA LEU A 139 -10.40 24.00 -45.48
C LEU A 139 -11.63 24.05 -46.40
N LEU A 140 -12.81 23.70 -45.89
CA LEU A 140 -14.05 23.73 -46.69
C LEU A 140 -14.45 25.15 -47.09
N SER A 141 -14.16 26.15 -46.25
CA SER A 141 -14.41 27.57 -46.58
C SER A 141 -13.45 28.17 -47.61
N GLN A 142 -12.40 27.44 -48.02
CA GLN A 142 -11.43 27.88 -49.03
C GLN A 142 -11.67 27.28 -50.43
N GLN A 143 -12.68 26.42 -50.62
CA GLN A 143 -12.99 25.85 -51.94
C GLN A 143 -13.92 26.76 -52.76
N PRO A 144 -13.56 27.12 -54.01
CA PRO A 144 -14.49 27.76 -54.94
C PRO A 144 -15.46 26.73 -55.55
N GLU A 145 -16.76 27.00 -55.51
CA GLU A 145 -17.77 26.14 -56.15
C GLU A 145 -17.60 26.13 -57.68
N ILE A 146 -17.24 24.97 -58.26
CA ILE A 146 -17.23 24.74 -59.71
C ILE A 146 -18.33 23.72 -60.05
N PRO A 147 -19.42 24.13 -60.73
CA PRO A 147 -20.52 23.23 -61.08
C PRO A 147 -20.20 22.43 -62.34
N VAL A 148 -20.27 21.10 -62.27
CA VAL A 148 -20.24 20.22 -63.45
C VAL A 148 -21.62 19.61 -63.68
N LEU A 149 -22.29 20.11 -64.71
CA LEU A 149 -23.52 19.55 -65.27
C LEU A 149 -23.21 18.29 -66.10
N GLN A 150 -24.05 17.27 -65.99
CA GLN A 150 -24.46 16.54 -67.19
C GLN A 150 -25.96 16.24 -67.19
N SER A 151 -26.61 16.66 -68.26
CA SER A 151 -28.04 16.55 -68.57
C SER A 151 -28.51 15.08 -68.64
N THR A 152 -29.79 14.73 -68.49
CA THR A 152 -30.96 15.38 -69.13
C THR A 152 -32.30 14.91 -68.53
N SER A 153 -33.35 15.76 -68.60
CA SER A 153 -34.78 15.38 -68.70
C SER A 153 -35.53 14.85 -67.43
N VAL A 154 -36.71 15.33 -66.98
CA VAL A 154 -37.71 16.33 -67.48
C VAL A 154 -38.58 16.90 -66.32
N LYS A 155 -38.96 18.20 -66.38
CA LYS A 155 -40.08 18.94 -65.68
C LYS A 155 -40.03 19.10 -64.13
N SER A 156 -40.50 20.22 -63.54
CA SER A 156 -40.68 21.61 -64.00
C SER A 156 -41.14 22.54 -62.85
N VAL A 157 -40.42 23.66 -62.61
CA VAL A 157 -40.95 25.01 -62.21
C VAL A 157 -41.64 25.07 -60.81
N HIS A 158 -41.28 25.98 -59.89
CA HIS A 158 -41.39 27.43 -60.02
C HIS A 158 -40.16 28.21 -59.54
N ALA A 159 -39.84 29.28 -60.28
CA ALA A 159 -38.77 30.22 -59.97
C ALA A 159 -39.29 31.67 -59.95
N ALA A 160 -38.85 32.39 -58.91
CA ALA A 160 -38.19 33.70 -58.95
C ALA A 160 -38.92 34.97 -59.43
N ALA A 161 -38.75 36.02 -58.62
CA ALA A 161 -38.82 37.42 -59.03
C ALA A 161 -37.42 38.06 -58.77
N PRO A 162 -36.60 38.32 -59.82
CA PRO A 162 -35.27 38.91 -59.67
C PRO A 162 -35.29 40.44 -59.89
N GLY A 163 -34.50 41.19 -59.12
CA GLY A 163 -34.49 42.66 -59.20
C GLY A 163 -33.18 43.37 -58.83
N GLU A 164 -32.59 43.10 -57.66
CA GLU A 164 -31.55 43.99 -57.09
C GLU A 164 -30.11 43.42 -57.08
N GLU A 165 -29.94 42.10 -57.20
CA GLU A 165 -28.63 41.44 -57.33
C GLU A 165 -27.77 41.93 -58.53
N PRO A 166 -28.31 42.22 -59.75
CA PRO A 166 -27.47 42.44 -60.93
C PRO A 166 -26.54 43.65 -60.84
N TRP A 167 -26.95 44.74 -60.17
CA TRP A 167 -26.13 45.95 -60.14
C TRP A 167 -24.99 45.87 -59.12
N ARG A 168 -25.18 45.19 -57.99
CA ARG A 168 -24.09 44.93 -57.03
C ARG A 168 -23.06 43.98 -57.62
N LEU A 169 -23.51 42.86 -58.19
CA LEU A 169 -22.62 41.91 -58.85
C LEU A 169 -21.93 42.54 -60.07
N LYS A 170 -22.62 43.38 -60.84
CA LYS A 170 -22.00 44.09 -61.96
C LYS A 170 -20.98 45.14 -61.51
N LYS A 171 -21.28 45.92 -60.46
CA LYS A 171 -20.30 46.87 -59.91
C LYS A 171 -19.08 46.15 -59.32
N GLN A 172 -19.29 45.06 -58.58
CA GLN A 172 -18.20 44.23 -58.08
C GLN A 172 -17.40 43.61 -59.23
N LEU A 173 -18.06 43.15 -60.29
CA LEU A 173 -17.39 42.63 -61.49
C LEU A 173 -16.64 43.73 -62.25
N ASP A 174 -17.17 44.94 -62.36
CA ASP A 174 -16.49 46.08 -63.00
C ASP A 174 -15.28 46.54 -62.15
N ASP A 175 -15.40 46.55 -60.82
CA ASP A 175 -14.29 46.81 -59.88
C ASP A 175 -13.23 45.68 -59.96
N GLU A 176 -13.63 44.41 -60.04
CA GLU A 176 -12.72 43.26 -60.20
C GLU A 176 -12.11 43.17 -61.61
N ILE A 177 -12.82 43.63 -62.65
CA ILE A 177 -12.27 43.80 -64.01
C ILE A 177 -11.23 44.91 -64.00
N GLN A 178 -11.45 46.04 -63.31
CA GLN A 178 -10.45 47.09 -63.20
C GLN A 178 -9.21 46.64 -62.41
N ARG A 179 -9.39 45.91 -61.30
CA ARG A 179 -8.26 45.27 -60.60
C ARG A 179 -7.57 44.23 -61.47
N ARG A 180 -8.31 43.43 -62.23
CA ARG A 180 -7.74 42.44 -63.14
C ARG A 180 -7.02 43.08 -64.32
N GLU A 181 -7.49 44.20 -64.84
CA GLU A 181 -6.78 44.99 -65.85
C GLU A 181 -5.51 45.65 -65.27
N GLN A 182 -5.55 46.10 -64.01
CA GLN A 182 -4.36 46.59 -63.32
C GLN A 182 -3.35 45.46 -63.11
N LEU A 183 -3.79 44.30 -62.63
CA LEU A 183 -2.97 43.10 -62.48
C LEU A 183 -2.49 42.54 -63.84
N GLU A 184 -3.28 42.61 -64.91
CA GLU A 184 -2.84 42.21 -66.26
C GLU A 184 -1.86 43.24 -66.84
N LYS A 185 -1.97 44.53 -66.51
CA LYS A 185 -0.96 45.55 -66.84
C LYS A 185 0.32 45.37 -66.02
N GLU A 186 0.21 45.05 -64.73
CA GLU A 186 1.34 44.73 -63.85
C GLU A 186 2.03 43.43 -64.29
N ILE A 187 1.27 42.39 -64.62
CA ILE A 187 1.78 41.13 -65.19
C ILE A 187 2.37 41.39 -66.59
N GLN A 188 1.80 42.28 -67.41
CA GLN A 188 2.43 42.68 -68.68
C GLN A 188 3.73 43.45 -68.44
N THR A 189 3.80 44.37 -67.46
CA THR A 189 5.06 45.04 -67.11
C THR A 189 6.09 44.04 -66.60
N ILE A 190 5.70 43.11 -65.72
CA ILE A 190 6.54 42.03 -65.21
C ILE A 190 6.94 41.06 -66.33
N GLN A 191 6.08 40.78 -67.30
CA GLN A 191 6.42 39.98 -68.48
C GLN A 191 7.35 40.73 -69.42
N THR A 192 7.22 42.04 -69.58
CA THR A 192 8.20 42.85 -70.33
C THR A 192 9.52 42.98 -69.57
N GLU A 193 9.51 43.08 -68.24
CA GLU A 193 10.71 43.05 -67.40
C GLU A 193 11.38 41.68 -67.49
N ILE A 194 10.64 40.58 -67.36
CA ILE A 194 11.14 39.21 -67.56
C ILE A 194 11.69 39.06 -68.98
N TYR A 195 11.02 39.55 -70.02
CA TYR A 195 11.53 39.49 -71.40
C TYR A 195 12.81 40.33 -71.58
N VAL A 196 12.91 41.49 -70.92
CA VAL A 196 14.11 42.34 -70.88
C VAL A 196 15.25 41.71 -70.07
N LEU A 197 14.94 40.92 -69.04
CA LEU A 197 15.91 40.18 -68.21
C LEU A 197 16.35 38.86 -68.86
N GLU A 198 15.45 38.12 -69.51
CA GLU A 198 15.72 36.90 -70.29
C GLU A 198 16.51 37.21 -71.56
N GLY A 199 16.33 38.41 -72.14
CA GLY A 199 17.18 38.94 -73.21
C GLY A 199 18.62 39.24 -72.79
N GLN A 200 18.96 39.16 -71.50
CA GLN A 200 20.30 39.45 -70.96
C GLN A 200 20.98 38.19 -70.42
N LYS A 201 21.61 37.42 -71.32
CA LYS A 201 22.70 36.49 -70.97
C LYS A 201 24.05 37.01 -71.49
N PRO A 202 25.13 36.97 -70.69
CA PRO A 202 26.42 37.49 -71.09
C PRO A 202 27.20 36.49 -71.95
N GLN A 203 27.57 36.91 -73.16
CA GLN A 203 28.76 36.43 -73.87
C GLN A 203 29.47 37.65 -74.49
N ASP A 204 30.70 37.92 -74.04
CA ASP A 204 31.60 38.85 -74.74
C ASP A 204 31.91 38.27 -76.14
N THR A 205 31.73 38.96 -77.27
CA THR A 205 32.47 40.15 -77.75
C THR A 205 31.85 40.56 -79.10
N ILE A 206 31.91 41.78 -79.66
CA ILE A 206 32.45 43.12 -79.32
C ILE A 206 31.55 44.12 -80.10
N LEU A 207 31.24 45.31 -79.58
CA LEU A 207 31.36 46.58 -80.34
C LEU A 207 31.05 47.85 -79.49
N LYS A 208 32.12 48.60 -79.21
CA LYS A 208 32.18 50.05 -78.88
C LYS A 208 31.59 50.55 -77.55
N LYS A 209 32.53 50.90 -76.64
CA LYS A 209 32.60 52.06 -75.70
C LYS A 209 31.27 52.85 -75.52
N GLU A 210 30.81 53.14 -74.31
CA GLU A 210 31.56 53.82 -73.23
C GLU A 210 31.24 53.32 -71.80
N LEU A 211 32.00 53.79 -70.81
CA LEU A 211 32.05 53.23 -69.45
C LEU A 211 30.93 53.77 -68.53
N ILE A 212 30.37 52.89 -67.69
CA ILE A 212 30.30 53.04 -66.22
C ILE A 212 30.33 51.63 -65.61
N LYS A 213 31.30 51.36 -64.73
CA LYS A 213 31.39 50.09 -63.99
C LYS A 213 30.42 50.12 -62.80
N LYS A 214 29.48 49.18 -62.73
CA LYS A 214 29.07 48.61 -61.43
C LYS A 214 29.94 47.38 -61.21
N VAL A 215 30.84 47.45 -60.24
CA VAL A 215 31.64 46.31 -59.80
C VAL A 215 30.73 45.45 -58.93
N PRO A 216 30.43 44.19 -59.30
CA PRO A 216 29.90 43.23 -58.33
C PRO A 216 30.98 43.05 -57.27
N ASP A 217 30.64 43.21 -55.99
CA ASP A 217 31.59 43.01 -54.90
C ASP A 217 31.83 41.50 -54.75
N PRO A 218 32.97 40.95 -55.23
CA PRO A 218 33.14 39.50 -55.29
C PRO A 218 33.23 38.90 -53.88
N GLN A 219 33.59 39.72 -52.90
CA GLN A 219 33.67 39.32 -51.51
C GLN A 219 32.29 38.98 -50.95
N LEU A 220 31.22 39.67 -51.37
CA LEU A 220 29.88 39.42 -50.84
C LEU A 220 29.30 38.08 -51.33
N ASP A 221 29.46 37.77 -52.62
CA ASP A 221 29.03 36.48 -53.19
C ASP A 221 29.89 35.32 -52.65
N GLU A 222 31.21 35.52 -52.52
CA GLU A 222 32.08 34.58 -51.83
C GLU A 222 31.66 34.36 -50.37
N ASP A 223 31.29 35.41 -49.64
CA ASP A 223 30.94 35.33 -48.23
C ASP A 223 29.57 34.66 -48.02
N VAL A 224 28.60 34.87 -48.91
CA VAL A 224 27.34 34.10 -48.93
C VAL A 224 27.60 32.62 -49.19
N HIS A 225 28.48 32.27 -50.13
CA HIS A 225 28.88 30.89 -50.36
C HIS A 225 29.67 30.30 -49.18
N LYS A 226 30.58 31.05 -48.55
CA LYS A 226 31.28 30.62 -47.31
C LYS A 226 30.29 30.37 -46.17
N ILE A 227 29.25 31.18 -46.01
CA ILE A 227 28.21 30.99 -44.98
C ILE A 227 27.34 29.76 -45.27
N GLN A 228 26.90 29.55 -46.53
CA GLN A 228 26.19 28.33 -46.92
C GLN A 228 27.04 27.08 -46.74
N GLN A 229 28.32 27.15 -47.07
CA GLN A 229 29.28 26.06 -46.87
C GLN A 229 29.42 25.74 -45.37
N ARG A 230 29.69 26.75 -44.52
CA ARG A 230 29.79 26.59 -43.05
C ARG A 230 28.53 25.99 -42.44
N LEU A 231 27.33 26.46 -42.84
CA LEU A 231 26.07 25.88 -42.38
C LEU A 231 25.91 24.41 -42.79
N SER A 232 26.44 24.01 -43.95
CA SER A 232 26.44 22.62 -44.39
C SER A 232 27.49 21.76 -43.65
N GLU A 233 28.61 22.36 -43.26
CA GLU A 233 29.66 21.75 -42.45
C GLU A 233 29.20 21.56 -41.00
N GLU A 234 28.58 22.56 -40.37
CA GLU A 234 27.97 22.51 -39.03
C GLU A 234 26.85 21.45 -38.93
N ARG A 235 26.02 21.32 -39.97
CA ARG A 235 25.02 20.23 -40.04
C ARG A 235 25.67 18.86 -40.14
N ARG A 236 26.81 18.74 -40.82
CA ARG A 236 27.59 17.48 -40.86
C ARG A 236 28.25 17.18 -39.53
N THR A 237 28.86 18.16 -38.85
CA THR A 237 29.48 17.94 -37.54
C THR A 237 28.46 17.60 -36.48
N THR A 238 27.28 18.23 -36.48
CA THR A 238 26.19 17.89 -35.56
C THR A 238 25.75 16.44 -35.74
N LEU A 239 25.53 16.00 -36.99
CA LEU A 239 25.16 14.61 -37.27
C LEU A 239 26.27 13.61 -36.91
N VAL A 240 27.55 13.97 -37.02
CA VAL A 240 28.67 13.14 -36.52
C VAL A 240 28.63 13.04 -34.99
N LEU A 241 28.45 14.16 -34.28
CA LEU A 241 28.35 14.18 -32.81
C LEU A 241 27.15 13.38 -32.28
N GLU A 242 26.01 13.42 -32.98
CA GLU A 242 24.83 12.61 -32.65
C GLU A 242 25.12 11.10 -32.79
N ASN A 243 25.80 10.69 -33.87
CA ASN A 243 26.22 9.30 -34.06
C ASN A 243 27.27 8.87 -33.01
N ASP A 244 28.24 9.73 -32.70
CA ASP A 244 29.26 9.46 -31.67
C ASP A 244 28.61 9.30 -30.28
N MET A 245 27.62 10.13 -29.93
CA MET A 245 26.82 9.96 -28.72
C MET A 245 26.09 8.62 -28.67
N GLU A 246 25.49 8.17 -29.78
CA GLU A 246 24.80 6.88 -29.84
C GLU A 246 25.79 5.70 -29.69
N VAL A 247 26.93 5.75 -30.36
CA VAL A 247 28.02 4.77 -30.20
C VAL A 247 28.55 4.73 -28.76
N LEU A 248 28.73 5.89 -28.11
CA LEU A 248 29.16 5.95 -26.72
C LEU A 248 28.11 5.38 -25.75
N ARG A 249 26.81 5.62 -25.99
CA ARG A 249 25.71 5.01 -25.21
C ARG A 249 25.67 3.48 -25.36
N ILE A 250 25.94 2.95 -26.55
CA ILE A 250 26.04 1.50 -26.79
C ILE A 250 27.25 0.91 -26.05
N LYS A 251 28.42 1.56 -26.11
CA LYS A 251 29.62 1.13 -25.36
C LYS A 251 29.41 1.16 -23.85
N LEU A 252 28.76 2.20 -23.32
CA LEU A 252 28.37 2.29 -21.91
C LEU A 252 27.52 1.09 -21.48
N ARG A 253 26.48 0.75 -22.27
CA ARG A 253 25.66 -0.44 -22.01
C ARG A 253 26.48 -1.74 -22.07
N GLY A 254 27.43 -1.85 -22.99
CA GLY A 254 28.36 -2.99 -23.11
C GLY A 254 29.20 -3.20 -21.85
N LEU A 255 29.86 -2.15 -21.36
CA LEU A 255 30.64 -2.18 -20.12
C LEU A 255 29.76 -2.46 -18.88
N GLU A 256 28.53 -1.94 -18.85
CA GLU A 256 27.56 -2.27 -17.80
C GLU A 256 27.09 -3.73 -17.83
N THR A 257 27.04 -4.37 -19.01
CA THR A 257 26.75 -5.82 -19.13
C THR A 257 27.97 -6.66 -18.78
N GLU A 258 29.17 -6.29 -19.22
CA GLU A 258 30.41 -6.99 -18.85
C GLU A 258 30.67 -6.94 -17.34
N MET A 259 30.33 -5.84 -16.66
CA MET A 259 30.36 -5.75 -15.19
C MET A 259 29.35 -6.69 -14.51
N LYS A 260 28.22 -7.01 -15.15
CA LYS A 260 27.20 -7.93 -14.62
C LYS A 260 27.53 -9.40 -14.91
N GLU A 261 28.16 -9.67 -16.05
CA GLU A 261 28.47 -11.04 -16.52
C GLU A 261 29.86 -11.52 -16.10
N GLY A 262 30.83 -10.61 -15.89
CA GLY A 262 32.17 -10.91 -15.40
C GLY A 262 32.25 -11.46 -13.97
N ALA A 263 31.12 -11.57 -13.27
CA ALA A 263 30.98 -12.20 -11.97
C ALA A 263 30.95 -13.75 -12.04
N GLN A 264 31.72 -14.38 -12.94
CA GLN A 264 31.87 -15.83 -12.97
C GLN A 264 32.90 -16.29 -11.92
N GLN A 265 32.38 -16.81 -10.81
CA GLN A 265 33.18 -17.33 -9.69
C GLN A 265 33.82 -18.67 -10.04
N TYR A 266 35.16 -18.74 -10.00
CA TYR A 266 35.88 -20.02 -9.93
C TYR A 266 36.20 -20.36 -8.48
N THR A 267 35.59 -21.43 -7.97
CA THR A 267 35.96 -22.02 -6.67
C THR A 267 36.93 -23.18 -6.87
N VAL A 268 38.20 -23.00 -6.55
CA VAL A 268 39.10 -24.10 -6.19
C VAL A 268 39.30 -24.05 -4.68
N LYS A 269 38.95 -25.13 -4.00
CA LYS A 269 39.04 -25.24 -2.53
C LYS A 269 40.44 -25.63 -2.12
N GLU A 270 41.03 -24.85 -1.23
CA GLU A 270 41.28 -25.33 0.13
C GLU A 270 40.73 -24.29 1.12
N VAL A 271 40.05 -24.77 2.17
CA VAL A 271 39.13 -23.94 2.97
C VAL A 271 39.50 -24.03 4.43
N LEU A 272 39.78 -22.87 5.04
CA LEU A 272 39.45 -22.63 6.45
C LEU A 272 38.87 -21.22 6.62
N ARG A 273 37.62 -21.06 6.21
CA ARG A 273 36.73 -20.03 6.76
C ARG A 273 36.08 -20.62 8.01
N ILE A 274 36.35 -20.07 9.19
CA ILE A 274 35.59 -20.42 10.40
C ILE A 274 34.25 -19.70 10.33
N GLU A 275 33.33 -20.24 9.55
CA GLU A 275 31.91 -20.01 9.73
C GLU A 275 31.30 -21.26 10.37
N ARG A 276 30.48 -21.05 11.41
CA ARG A 276 29.63 -22.10 11.93
C ARG A 276 28.61 -22.42 10.85
N ASP A 277 28.61 -23.65 10.36
CA ASP A 277 27.66 -24.10 9.35
C ASP A 277 26.23 -23.94 9.91
N ARG A 278 25.50 -22.95 9.38
CA ARG A 278 24.12 -22.66 9.80
C ARG A 278 23.20 -23.84 9.54
N GLY A 279 23.47 -24.65 8.51
CA GLY A 279 22.73 -25.89 8.26
C GLY A 279 22.89 -26.86 9.43
N GLN A 280 24.13 -27.14 9.84
CA GLN A 280 24.41 -28.00 10.98
C GLN A 280 23.91 -27.43 12.32
N GLU A 281 23.97 -26.10 12.53
CA GLU A 281 23.40 -25.49 13.75
C GLU A 281 21.87 -25.50 13.77
N GLU A 282 21.21 -25.40 12.62
CA GLU A 282 19.76 -25.56 12.49
C GLU A 282 19.33 -27.02 12.59
N GLU A 283 20.11 -27.98 12.10
CA GLU A 283 19.90 -29.41 12.32
C GLU A 283 20.09 -29.79 13.79
N ILE A 284 21.14 -29.30 14.46
CA ILE A 284 21.32 -29.50 15.91
C ILE A 284 20.19 -28.84 16.70
N ARG A 285 19.66 -27.68 16.26
CA ARG A 285 18.48 -27.05 16.88
C ARG A 285 17.23 -27.92 16.72
N LYS A 286 16.90 -28.34 15.49
CA LYS A 286 15.77 -29.23 15.20
C LYS A 286 15.85 -30.55 15.98
N LEU A 287 17.01 -31.19 16.02
CA LEU A 287 17.24 -32.42 16.78
C LEU A 287 17.13 -32.22 18.30
N ARG A 288 17.45 -31.02 18.82
CA ARG A 288 17.22 -30.66 20.23
C ARG A 288 15.73 -30.44 20.51
N ASP A 289 15.03 -29.74 19.62
CA ASP A 289 13.58 -29.48 19.72
C ASP A 289 12.77 -30.80 19.66
N GLU A 290 13.10 -31.70 18.73
CA GLU A 290 12.54 -33.06 18.62
C GLU A 290 12.82 -33.90 19.87
N LEU A 291 14.03 -33.81 20.43
CA LEU A 291 14.40 -34.53 21.65
C LEU A 291 13.75 -33.94 22.91
N GLU A 292 13.38 -32.66 22.91
CA GLU A 292 12.50 -32.09 23.93
C GLU A 292 11.05 -32.55 23.78
N GLU A 293 10.53 -32.61 22.56
CA GLU A 293 9.16 -33.06 22.32
C GLU A 293 8.97 -34.54 22.70
N LEU A 294 9.94 -35.39 22.35
CA LEU A 294 10.01 -36.77 22.83
C LEU A 294 10.15 -36.88 24.36
N LYS A 295 10.79 -35.90 25.04
CA LYS A 295 10.77 -35.84 26.52
C LYS A 295 9.37 -35.47 27.05
N ARG A 296 8.68 -34.49 26.46
CA ARG A 296 7.31 -34.10 26.86
C ARG A 296 6.35 -35.28 26.72
N GLN A 297 6.38 -35.95 25.56
CA GLN A 297 5.58 -37.15 25.31
C GLN A 297 5.92 -38.29 26.28
N LYS A 298 7.20 -38.52 26.61
CA LYS A 298 7.60 -39.49 27.64
C LYS A 298 7.02 -39.14 29.01
N MET A 299 7.04 -37.87 29.43
CA MET A 299 6.50 -37.44 30.73
C MET A 299 4.98 -37.66 30.81
N LEU A 300 4.24 -37.36 29.74
CA LEU A 300 2.80 -37.66 29.66
C LEU A 300 2.54 -39.18 29.78
N LYS A 301 3.29 -39.99 29.03
CA LYS A 301 3.16 -41.46 29.09
C LYS A 301 3.61 -42.07 30.42
N ASP A 302 4.62 -41.51 31.08
CA ASP A 302 5.02 -41.92 32.43
C ASP A 302 3.94 -41.58 33.46
N ASN A 303 3.24 -40.45 33.32
CA ASN A 303 2.10 -40.09 34.18
C ASN A 303 0.90 -41.03 33.97
N GLU A 304 0.55 -41.36 32.72
CA GLU A 304 -0.46 -42.38 32.41
C GLU A 304 -0.10 -43.74 33.03
N LEU A 305 1.17 -44.15 32.95
CA LEU A 305 1.66 -45.40 33.53
C LEU A 305 1.56 -45.42 35.06
N ILE A 306 1.81 -44.29 35.74
CA ILE A 306 1.61 -44.15 37.18
C ILE A 306 0.13 -44.27 37.56
N GLN A 307 -0.79 -43.72 36.74
CA GLN A 307 -2.23 -43.88 36.96
C GLN A 307 -2.65 -45.35 36.79
N ILE A 308 -2.19 -46.02 35.73
CA ILE A 308 -2.46 -47.45 35.50
C ILE A 308 -1.87 -48.31 36.64
N GLN A 309 -0.65 -48.01 37.11
CA GLN A 309 -0.07 -48.70 38.27
C GLN A 309 -0.92 -48.52 39.53
N LYS A 310 -1.43 -47.32 39.82
CA LYS A 310 -2.33 -47.06 40.95
C LYS A 310 -3.64 -47.86 40.84
N HIS A 311 -4.21 -47.98 39.65
CA HIS A 311 -5.39 -48.83 39.45
C HIS A 311 -5.06 -50.32 39.64
N VAL A 312 -3.90 -50.79 39.18
CA VAL A 312 -3.46 -52.18 39.39
C VAL A 312 -3.15 -52.46 40.88
N THR A 313 -2.58 -51.53 41.64
CA THR A 313 -2.36 -51.70 43.09
C THR A 313 -3.68 -51.71 43.85
N LEU A 314 -4.63 -50.82 43.52
CA LEU A 314 -5.96 -50.83 44.13
C LEU A 314 -6.69 -52.16 43.87
N LEU A 315 -6.68 -52.66 42.63
CA LEU A 315 -7.26 -53.97 42.26
C LEU A 315 -6.54 -55.17 42.92
N ALA A 316 -5.25 -55.02 43.28
CA ALA A 316 -4.51 -56.04 44.04
C ALA A 316 -4.81 -55.97 45.55
N GLU A 317 -4.94 -54.76 46.10
CA GLU A 317 -5.37 -54.54 47.49
C GLU A 317 -6.81 -55.01 47.72
N GLU A 318 -7.71 -54.83 46.76
CA GLU A 318 -9.07 -55.37 46.80
C GLU A 318 -9.07 -56.91 46.88
N LYS A 319 -8.15 -57.60 46.20
CA LYS A 319 -7.99 -59.06 46.32
C LYS A 319 -7.37 -59.52 47.64
N ASN A 320 -6.56 -58.68 48.29
CA ASN A 320 -5.95 -59.02 49.58
C ASN A 320 -6.89 -58.72 50.76
N LYS A 321 -7.86 -57.80 50.61
CA LYS A 321 -8.86 -57.48 51.65
C LYS A 321 -9.84 -58.60 51.98
N GLU A 322 -9.91 -59.67 51.18
CA GLU A 322 -10.68 -60.87 51.51
C GLU A 322 -9.91 -61.86 52.42
N GLN A 323 -8.66 -61.56 52.83
CA GLN A 323 -7.82 -62.42 53.67
C GLN A 323 -7.16 -61.69 54.86
N GLU A 324 -7.92 -60.93 55.65
CA GLU A 324 -7.43 -60.45 56.96
C GLU A 324 -8.56 -60.39 58.01
N VAL A 325 -8.75 -61.50 58.74
CA VAL A 325 -9.64 -61.59 59.91
C VAL A 325 -8.93 -62.38 61.01
N ILE A 326 -8.67 -61.69 62.13
CA ILE A 326 -8.19 -62.18 63.44
C ILE A 326 -6.72 -62.70 63.48
N THR A 327 -5.84 -61.91 64.10
CA THR A 327 -5.17 -62.29 65.37
C THR A 327 -4.61 -61.04 66.08
N GLU A 328 -5.24 -60.63 67.18
CA GLU A 328 -4.59 -59.83 68.24
C GLU A 328 -4.73 -60.63 69.55
N GLU A 329 -3.62 -60.94 70.23
CA GLU A 329 -3.63 -61.39 71.61
C GLU A 329 -2.49 -60.69 72.38
N GLU A 330 -2.86 -59.78 73.28
CA GLU A 330 -1.94 -59.16 74.23
C GLU A 330 -1.62 -60.12 75.39
N VAL A 331 -0.34 -60.29 75.69
CA VAL A 331 0.12 -61.19 76.77
C VAL A 331 0.15 -60.44 78.11
N ILE A 332 -0.85 -60.67 78.96
CA ILE A 332 -0.77 -60.38 80.41
C ILE A 332 -0.50 -61.67 81.18
N LYS A 333 0.63 -61.73 81.89
CA LYS A 333 1.02 -62.87 82.72
C LYS A 333 0.30 -62.86 84.07
N VAL A 334 -0.56 -63.84 84.35
CA VAL A 334 -0.89 -64.28 85.73
C VAL A 334 -0.93 -65.82 85.79
N GLN A 335 -0.63 -66.34 86.98
CA GLN A 335 -0.30 -67.72 87.36
C GLN A 335 -1.36 -68.78 87.03
N ASN A 336 -0.89 -70.02 86.85
CA ASN A 336 -1.69 -71.20 86.46
C ASN A 336 -2.77 -71.59 87.48
N ASP A 337 -3.99 -71.81 86.99
CA ASP A 337 -5.03 -72.59 87.68
C ASP A 337 -5.06 -74.04 87.14
N PRO A 338 -5.14 -75.07 87.99
CA PRO A 338 -5.01 -76.48 87.58
C PRO A 338 -6.20 -77.02 86.75
N GLN A 339 -7.33 -76.31 86.71
CA GLN A 339 -8.44 -76.64 85.82
C GLN A 339 -8.08 -76.36 84.35
N LEU A 340 -7.29 -75.31 84.09
CA LEU A 340 -6.81 -74.96 82.75
C LEU A 340 -5.84 -76.02 82.19
N GLU A 341 -5.04 -76.69 83.04
CA GLU A 341 -4.20 -77.81 82.59
C GLU A 341 -5.01 -79.03 82.15
N SER A 342 -6.16 -79.30 82.77
CA SER A 342 -7.03 -80.41 82.38
C SER A 342 -7.73 -80.13 81.03
N GLU A 343 -8.19 -78.90 80.81
CA GLU A 343 -8.73 -78.46 79.53
C GLU A 343 -7.65 -78.40 78.45
N TYR A 344 -6.43 -77.96 78.80
CA TYR A 344 -5.27 -77.99 77.90
C TYR A 344 -4.89 -79.42 77.49
N ARG A 345 -5.03 -80.42 78.38
CA ARG A 345 -4.88 -81.85 78.00
C ARG A 345 -5.98 -82.33 77.05
N VAL A 346 -7.24 -81.93 77.27
CA VAL A 346 -8.34 -82.26 76.34
C VAL A 346 -8.17 -81.56 74.98
N LEU A 347 -7.64 -80.34 74.96
CA LEU A 347 -7.27 -79.61 73.75
C LEU A 347 -6.04 -80.23 73.06
N LEU A 348 -5.05 -80.73 73.81
CA LEU A 348 -3.95 -81.52 73.27
C LEU A 348 -4.44 -82.82 72.64
N ASP A 349 -5.32 -83.58 73.30
CA ASP A 349 -5.91 -84.80 72.74
C ASP A 349 -6.78 -84.52 71.50
N ARG A 350 -7.51 -83.39 71.47
CA ARG A 350 -8.24 -82.94 70.28
C ARG A 350 -7.30 -82.54 69.16
N LYS A 351 -6.26 -81.75 69.45
CA LYS A 351 -5.22 -81.37 68.48
C LYS A 351 -4.49 -82.60 67.95
N GLN A 352 -4.19 -83.58 68.80
CA GLN A 352 -3.53 -84.83 68.41
C GLN A 352 -4.43 -85.62 67.46
N LYS A 353 -5.71 -85.81 67.82
CA LYS A 353 -6.72 -86.45 66.95
C LYS A 353 -6.93 -85.70 65.64
N GLU A 354 -6.94 -84.36 65.64
CA GLU A 354 -6.97 -83.60 64.40
C GLU A 354 -5.68 -83.73 63.59
N THR A 355 -4.49 -83.80 64.22
CA THR A 355 -3.24 -84.03 63.48
C THR A 355 -3.17 -85.44 62.91
N ASP A 356 -3.75 -86.44 63.59
CA ASP A 356 -3.77 -87.82 63.11
C ASP A 356 -4.88 -88.04 62.06
N ASN A 357 -6.03 -87.38 62.18
CA ASN A 357 -7.02 -87.27 61.10
C ASN A 357 -6.45 -86.51 59.89
N ARG A 358 -5.69 -85.44 60.11
CA ARG A 358 -5.03 -84.67 59.04
C ARG A 358 -3.95 -85.51 58.35
N LYS A 359 -3.20 -86.34 59.09
CA LYS A 359 -2.29 -87.33 58.50
C LYS A 359 -3.04 -88.42 57.73
N GLN A 360 -4.14 -88.96 58.27
CA GLN A 360 -4.98 -89.93 57.54
C GLN A 360 -5.50 -89.32 56.24
N LEU A 361 -5.96 -88.06 56.25
CA LEU A 361 -6.36 -87.33 55.06
C LEU A 361 -5.19 -87.00 54.13
N GLU A 362 -3.99 -86.71 54.65
CA GLU A 362 -2.77 -86.50 53.85
C GLU A 362 -2.28 -87.82 53.22
N ASP A 363 -2.38 -88.95 53.91
CA ASP A 363 -2.03 -90.29 53.45
C ASP A 363 -3.07 -90.82 52.45
N GLU A 364 -4.36 -90.59 52.70
CA GLU A 364 -5.44 -90.81 51.73
C GLU A 364 -5.28 -89.92 50.50
N LEU A 365 -4.88 -88.65 50.66
CA LEU A 365 -4.63 -87.74 49.56
C LEU A 365 -3.36 -88.12 48.78
N GLN A 366 -2.31 -88.64 49.43
CA GLN A 366 -1.15 -89.21 48.76
C GLN A 366 -1.51 -90.51 48.03
N PHE A 367 -2.29 -91.40 48.65
CA PHE A 367 -2.80 -92.62 48.01
C PHE A 367 -3.71 -92.29 46.82
N LEU A 368 -4.58 -91.29 46.94
CA LEU A 368 -5.41 -90.78 45.86
C LEU A 368 -4.57 -90.09 44.79
N GLN A 369 -3.49 -89.38 45.12
CA GLN A 369 -2.56 -88.80 44.13
C GLN A 369 -1.73 -89.86 43.41
N GLU A 370 -1.28 -90.92 44.09
CA GLU A 370 -0.64 -92.06 43.42
C GLU A 370 -1.62 -92.83 42.55
N LYS A 371 -2.82 -93.09 43.05
CA LYS A 371 -3.90 -93.72 42.30
C LYS A 371 -4.34 -92.85 41.13
N LEU A 372 -4.34 -91.53 41.27
CA LEU A 372 -4.62 -90.56 40.23
C LEU A 372 -3.47 -90.51 39.21
N LYS A 373 -2.19 -90.59 39.61
CA LYS A 373 -1.05 -90.74 38.67
C LYS A 373 -1.06 -92.08 37.92
N ARG A 374 -1.53 -93.17 38.56
CA ARG A 374 -1.75 -94.47 37.91
C ARG A 374 -2.92 -94.38 36.93
N LEU A 375 -4.04 -93.84 37.37
CA LEU A 375 -5.22 -93.56 36.54
C LEU A 375 -4.92 -92.55 35.43
N GLU A 376 -4.02 -91.58 35.60
CA GLU A 376 -3.60 -90.64 34.54
C GLU A 376 -2.71 -91.32 33.52
N LYS A 377 -1.85 -92.27 33.92
CA LYS A 377 -1.14 -93.13 32.97
C LYS A 377 -2.08 -94.07 32.24
N GLU A 378 -3.02 -94.70 32.94
CA GLU A 378 -4.07 -95.53 32.33
C GLU A 378 -5.00 -94.69 31.43
N LYS A 379 -5.28 -93.44 31.80
CA LYS A 379 -6.10 -92.47 31.05
C LYS A 379 -5.35 -91.92 29.84
N SER A 380 -4.03 -91.68 29.90
CA SER A 380 -3.24 -91.40 28.70
C SER A 380 -3.18 -92.60 27.73
N MET A 381 -3.29 -93.83 28.26
CA MET A 381 -3.39 -95.06 27.47
C MET A 381 -4.83 -95.37 27.01
N ALA A 382 -5.84 -94.70 27.57
CA ALA A 382 -7.26 -94.91 27.29
C ALA A 382 -7.94 -93.73 26.57
N GLU A 383 -7.38 -92.52 26.59
CA GLU A 383 -7.90 -91.34 25.88
C GLU A 383 -7.60 -91.36 24.37
N GLU A 384 -6.80 -92.33 23.89
CA GLU A 384 -6.87 -92.79 22.49
C GLU A 384 -8.18 -93.53 22.16
N LYS A 385 -9.03 -93.85 23.16
CA LYS A 385 -10.30 -94.55 23.00
C LYS A 385 -11.47 -93.93 23.77
N ILE A 386 -12.17 -93.06 23.04
CA ILE A 386 -13.65 -93.04 22.98
C ILE A 386 -14.38 -92.39 24.19
N SER A 387 -14.67 -91.10 23.98
CA SER A 387 -16.00 -90.46 24.09
C SER A 387 -16.71 -90.19 25.44
N ILE A 388 -16.89 -88.88 25.69
CA ILE A 388 -18.19 -88.17 25.82
C ILE A 388 -19.00 -88.27 27.14
N LYS A 389 -19.20 -87.07 27.73
CA LYS A 389 -20.25 -86.62 28.69
C LYS A 389 -20.21 -87.20 30.13
N GLU A 390 -20.58 -86.47 31.18
CA GLU A 390 -21.23 -85.15 31.28
C GLU A 390 -20.81 -84.45 32.59
N VAL A 391 -20.35 -83.18 32.57
CA VAL A 391 -20.18 -82.35 33.79
C VAL A 391 -20.51 -80.90 33.48
N LEU A 392 -21.18 -80.24 34.43
CA LEU A 392 -21.60 -78.84 34.39
C LEU A 392 -20.42 -77.88 34.19
N LYS A 393 -20.59 -76.91 33.28
CA LYS A 393 -19.66 -75.79 33.11
C LYS A 393 -19.80 -74.80 34.27
N VAL A 394 -18.69 -74.51 34.94
CA VAL A 394 -18.44 -73.14 35.42
C VAL A 394 -17.77 -72.42 34.25
N GLU A 395 -18.49 -71.50 33.63
CA GLU A 395 -17.91 -70.69 32.54
C GLU A 395 -16.91 -69.71 33.14
N LYS A 396 -15.62 -70.02 32.98
CA LYS A 396 -14.58 -68.99 32.97
C LYS A 396 -14.92 -68.02 31.86
N ASP A 397 -14.96 -66.74 32.16
CA ASP A 397 -15.32 -65.74 31.18
C ASP A 397 -14.16 -65.54 30.18
N VAL A 398 -14.21 -66.31 29.08
CA VAL A 398 -13.18 -66.34 28.03
C VAL A 398 -13.02 -64.95 27.39
N THR A 399 -14.03 -64.09 27.51
CA THR A 399 -13.94 -62.68 27.11
C THR A 399 -12.93 -61.92 27.97
N PHE A 400 -13.05 -61.99 29.30
CA PHE A 400 -12.16 -61.35 30.25
C PHE A 400 -10.73 -61.91 30.20
N GLU A 401 -10.56 -63.23 30.06
CA GLU A 401 -9.22 -63.82 29.86
C GLU A 401 -8.56 -63.28 28.58
N ARG A 402 -9.31 -63.15 27.47
CA ARG A 402 -8.82 -62.54 26.22
C ARG A 402 -8.56 -61.04 26.34
N GLU A 403 -9.35 -60.29 27.10
CA GLU A 403 -9.12 -58.87 27.34
C GLU A 403 -7.85 -58.64 28.17
N VAL A 404 -7.66 -59.42 29.24
CA VAL A 404 -6.42 -59.43 30.03
C VAL A 404 -5.21 -59.82 29.18
N GLU A 405 -5.34 -60.80 28.29
CA GLU A 405 -4.26 -61.24 27.40
C GLU A 405 -3.97 -60.21 26.28
N ASN A 406 -4.99 -59.54 25.74
CA ASN A 406 -4.85 -58.42 24.82
C ASN A 406 -4.18 -57.20 25.49
N LEU A 407 -4.56 -56.85 26.71
CA LEU A 407 -3.94 -55.77 27.48
C LEU A 407 -2.47 -56.10 27.82
N ARG A 408 -2.17 -57.34 28.18
CA ARG A 408 -0.77 -57.82 28.36
C ARG A 408 0.04 -57.70 27.08
N ARG A 409 -0.54 -58.05 25.92
CA ARG A 409 0.09 -57.93 24.62
C ARG A 409 0.36 -56.47 24.24
N GLN A 410 -0.64 -55.60 24.39
CA GLN A 410 -0.50 -54.15 24.16
C GLN A 410 0.57 -53.54 25.07
N PHE A 411 0.65 -53.97 26.34
CA PHE A 411 1.69 -53.53 27.27
C PHE A 411 3.10 -53.97 26.84
N GLU A 412 3.30 -55.23 26.41
CA GLU A 412 4.60 -55.67 25.89
C GLU A 412 4.97 -55.02 24.55
N ASP A 413 3.99 -54.74 23.68
CA ASP A 413 4.19 -54.00 22.43
C ASP A 413 4.60 -52.54 22.69
N GLU A 414 3.94 -51.83 23.60
CA GLU A 414 4.35 -50.49 24.04
C GLU A 414 5.74 -50.50 24.72
N LYS A 415 6.01 -51.51 25.55
CA LYS A 415 7.33 -51.73 26.16
C LYS A 415 8.41 -52.09 25.12
N ALA A 416 8.05 -52.70 23.99
CA ALA A 416 8.95 -52.91 22.87
C ALA A 416 9.24 -51.60 22.12
N LYS A 417 8.22 -50.79 21.80
CA LYS A 417 8.38 -49.45 21.20
C LYS A 417 9.20 -48.51 22.09
N ARG A 418 8.94 -48.50 23.40
CA ARG A 418 9.75 -47.74 24.37
C ARG A 418 11.22 -48.16 24.33
N ARG A 419 11.51 -49.45 24.13
CA ARG A 419 12.88 -49.97 23.97
C ARG A 419 13.51 -49.56 22.61
N SER A 420 12.75 -49.46 21.52
CA SER A 420 13.29 -48.94 20.24
C SER A 420 13.56 -47.44 20.31
N SER A 421 12.61 -46.62 20.75
CA SER A 421 12.80 -45.17 20.89
C SER A 421 13.87 -44.80 21.93
N GLN A 422 14.10 -45.62 22.95
CA GLN A 422 15.21 -45.45 23.87
C GLN A 422 16.58 -45.81 23.25
N ARG A 423 16.64 -46.73 22.27
CA ARG A 423 17.85 -46.99 21.47
C ARG A 423 18.11 -45.84 20.50
N GLU A 424 17.10 -45.43 19.74
CA GLU A 424 17.17 -44.27 18.82
C GLU A 424 17.66 -43.01 19.55
N LYS A 425 17.11 -42.72 20.73
CA LYS A 425 17.59 -41.63 21.59
C LYS A 425 19.06 -41.81 21.99
N ALA A 426 19.50 -43.01 22.34
CA ALA A 426 20.90 -43.28 22.70
C ALA A 426 21.85 -43.22 21.48
N ASP A 427 21.38 -43.56 20.27
CA ASP A 427 22.12 -43.40 19.02
C ASP A 427 22.25 -41.92 18.64
N LEU A 428 21.16 -41.14 18.75
CA LEU A 428 21.17 -39.68 18.56
C LEU A 428 22.07 -38.98 19.60
N GLN A 429 22.02 -39.37 20.87
CA GLN A 429 22.90 -38.83 21.90
C GLN A 429 24.38 -39.16 21.62
N ARG A 430 24.70 -40.39 21.18
CA ARG A 430 26.05 -40.74 20.72
C ARG A 430 26.47 -39.93 19.49
N LYS A 431 25.56 -39.66 18.56
CA LYS A 431 25.87 -38.84 17.37
C LYS A 431 26.13 -37.38 17.72
N ILE A 432 25.30 -36.78 18.58
CA ILE A 432 25.51 -35.42 19.12
C ILE A 432 26.85 -35.36 19.85
N GLN A 433 27.14 -36.31 20.75
CA GLN A 433 28.41 -36.36 21.47
C GLN A 433 29.60 -36.48 20.50
N SER A 434 29.54 -37.31 19.46
CA SER A 434 30.63 -37.40 18.47
C SER A 434 30.88 -36.08 17.73
N LEU A 435 29.83 -35.31 17.44
CA LEU A 435 29.94 -33.99 16.78
C LEU A 435 30.44 -32.90 17.75
N GLU A 436 30.13 -33.01 19.04
CA GLU A 436 30.64 -32.11 20.10
C GLU A 436 32.11 -32.44 20.45
N GLU A 437 32.51 -33.72 20.37
CA GLU A 437 33.91 -34.18 20.48
C GLU A 437 34.76 -33.80 19.25
N GLU A 438 34.18 -33.81 18.05
CA GLU A 438 34.81 -33.25 16.85
C GLU A 438 34.99 -31.72 16.96
N LYS A 439 34.00 -31.00 17.53
CA LYS A 439 34.08 -29.55 17.77
C LYS A 439 35.11 -29.12 18.83
N SER A 440 35.53 -30.02 19.73
CA SER A 440 36.42 -29.69 20.87
C SER A 440 37.90 -30.02 20.63
N LYS A 441 38.27 -30.60 19.48
CA LYS A 441 39.67 -30.82 19.08
C LYS A 441 40.29 -29.54 18.54
N VAL A 442 41.00 -28.80 19.40
CA VAL A 442 41.82 -27.65 19.01
C VAL A 442 43.10 -28.15 18.33
N LEU A 443 43.15 -28.09 17.00
CA LEU A 443 44.37 -28.34 16.22
C LEU A 443 45.26 -27.08 16.19
N ILE A 444 46.40 -27.14 16.87
CA ILE A 444 47.49 -26.17 16.76
C ILE A 444 48.42 -26.64 15.65
N GLN A 445 48.65 -25.82 14.62
CA GLN A 445 49.81 -25.96 13.73
C GLN A 445 50.18 -24.64 13.04
N GLU A 446 51.37 -24.62 12.43
CA GLU A 446 52.22 -23.43 12.32
C GLU A 446 51.87 -22.43 11.22
N LYS A 447 52.35 -21.20 11.42
CA LYS A 447 52.35 -20.14 10.40
C LYS A 447 53.35 -20.47 9.29
N VAL A 448 52.86 -20.64 8.07
CA VAL A 448 53.57 -20.20 6.87
C VAL A 448 52.67 -19.20 6.14
N ARG A 449 53.25 -18.07 5.71
CA ARG A 449 52.51 -17.03 4.99
C ARG A 449 52.41 -17.40 3.53
N GLU A 450 51.22 -17.30 2.94
CA GLU A 450 51.11 -16.95 1.53
C GLU A 450 50.00 -15.92 1.33
N ILE A 451 50.26 -14.95 0.44
CA ILE A 451 49.53 -13.69 0.37
C ILE A 451 48.63 -13.73 -0.87
N VAL A 452 47.32 -13.84 -0.68
CA VAL A 452 46.37 -13.54 -1.76
C VAL A 452 46.23 -12.02 -1.86
N ARG A 453 47.10 -11.41 -2.67
CA ARG A 453 46.68 -10.23 -3.43
C ARG A 453 45.78 -10.74 -4.55
N PRO A 454 44.70 -10.03 -4.93
CA PRO A 454 44.11 -10.22 -6.25
C PRO A 454 45.21 -10.11 -7.31
N ASP A 455 45.04 -10.76 -8.47
CA ASP A 455 46.00 -10.58 -9.55
C ASP A 455 46.08 -9.07 -9.84
N PRO A 456 47.25 -8.41 -9.66
CA PRO A 456 47.35 -6.97 -9.87
C PRO A 456 46.99 -6.59 -11.31
N LYS A 457 47.00 -7.54 -12.26
CA LYS A 457 46.44 -7.32 -13.60
C LYS A 457 44.92 -7.24 -13.58
N ALA A 458 44.22 -8.17 -12.95
CA ALA A 458 42.76 -8.14 -12.83
C ALA A 458 42.26 -6.94 -11.98
N GLU A 459 42.98 -6.58 -10.91
CA GLU A 459 42.68 -5.36 -10.14
C GLU A 459 42.93 -4.09 -10.96
N ASN A 460 44.04 -4.02 -11.70
CA ASN A 460 44.30 -2.90 -12.60
C ASN A 460 43.32 -2.86 -13.78
N GLU A 461 42.90 -4.00 -14.32
CA GLU A 461 41.89 -4.08 -15.39
C GLU A 461 40.53 -3.59 -14.88
N VAL A 462 40.08 -4.02 -13.69
CA VAL A 462 38.85 -3.49 -13.07
C VAL A 462 38.99 -2.00 -12.72
N ALA A 463 40.17 -1.54 -12.28
CA ALA A 463 40.41 -0.12 -12.03
C ALA A 463 40.43 0.71 -13.33
N ASN A 464 41.03 0.19 -14.40
CA ASN A 464 41.07 0.80 -15.73
C ASN A 464 39.68 0.84 -16.35
N LEU A 465 38.89 -0.24 -16.27
CA LEU A 465 37.50 -0.27 -16.75
C LEU A 465 36.61 0.70 -15.95
N ARG A 466 36.86 0.89 -14.66
CA ARG A 466 36.17 1.92 -13.84
C ARG A 466 36.57 3.34 -14.26
N LEU A 467 37.86 3.59 -14.52
CA LEU A 467 38.35 4.86 -15.03
C LEU A 467 37.77 5.16 -16.42
N GLU A 468 37.79 4.16 -17.32
CA GLU A 468 37.25 4.27 -18.67
C GLU A 468 35.73 4.49 -18.65
N LEU A 469 34.97 3.78 -17.79
CA LEU A 469 33.54 4.03 -17.61
C LEU A 469 33.27 5.48 -17.19
N VAL A 470 34.01 5.99 -16.20
CA VAL A 470 33.89 7.39 -15.74
C VAL A 470 34.30 8.38 -16.83
N GLU A 471 35.32 8.04 -17.63
CA GLU A 471 35.78 8.87 -18.74
C GLU A 471 34.77 8.89 -19.90
N GLN A 472 34.17 7.76 -20.27
CA GLN A 472 33.10 7.73 -21.28
C GLN A 472 31.84 8.47 -20.77
N GLN A 473 31.48 8.33 -19.49
CA GLN A 473 30.39 9.12 -18.87
C GLN A 473 30.68 10.63 -18.89
N ARG A 474 31.94 11.03 -18.71
CA ARG A 474 32.35 12.43 -18.85
C ARG A 474 32.25 12.87 -20.31
N ARG A 475 32.83 12.14 -21.26
CA ARG A 475 32.79 12.45 -22.70
C ARG A 475 31.36 12.55 -23.23
N THR A 476 30.43 11.70 -22.79
CA THR A 476 29.01 11.83 -23.15
C THR A 476 28.37 13.10 -22.60
N ARG A 477 28.70 13.52 -21.38
CA ARG A 477 28.17 14.78 -20.81
C ARG A 477 28.77 16.00 -21.51
N ASP A 478 30.07 15.97 -21.80
CA ASP A 478 30.77 17.06 -22.50
C ASP A 478 30.20 17.22 -23.92
N ALA A 479 29.91 16.12 -24.64
CA ALA A 479 29.23 16.13 -25.93
C ALA A 479 27.75 16.58 -25.85
N GLU A 480 26.99 16.14 -24.83
CA GLU A 480 25.61 16.59 -24.60
C GLU A 480 25.52 18.09 -24.28
N LEU A 481 26.54 18.66 -23.62
CA LEU A 481 26.65 20.11 -23.39
C LEU A 481 26.99 20.87 -24.67
N GLN A 482 27.92 20.37 -25.49
CA GLN A 482 28.26 20.97 -26.80
C GLN A 482 27.06 20.94 -27.77
N LEU A 483 26.31 19.84 -27.78
CA LEU A 483 25.11 19.73 -28.62
C LEU A 483 24.01 20.69 -28.17
N ARG A 484 23.87 20.92 -26.84
CA ARG A 484 22.98 21.97 -26.32
C ARG A 484 23.45 23.38 -26.68
N SER A 485 24.73 23.72 -26.53
CA SER A 485 25.22 25.06 -26.89
C SER A 485 25.04 25.33 -28.38
N LEU A 486 25.29 24.35 -29.25
CA LEU A 486 25.01 24.47 -30.68
C LEU A 486 23.51 24.59 -31.00
N GLN A 487 22.63 23.92 -30.25
CA GLN A 487 21.17 24.10 -30.38
C GLN A 487 20.72 25.50 -29.91
N ASP A 488 21.30 26.02 -28.83
CA ASP A 488 21.04 27.36 -28.31
C ASP A 488 21.58 28.43 -29.27
N GLU A 489 22.76 28.25 -29.85
CA GLU A 489 23.31 29.10 -30.91
C GLU A 489 22.44 29.07 -32.18
N LEU A 490 21.99 27.90 -32.62
CA LEU A 490 21.15 27.75 -33.81
C LEU A 490 19.74 28.33 -33.58
N THR A 491 19.19 28.26 -32.37
CA THR A 491 17.95 28.97 -32.02
C THR A 491 18.17 30.48 -31.91
N MET A 492 19.28 30.96 -31.34
CA MET A 492 19.65 32.38 -31.33
C MET A 492 19.85 32.94 -32.74
N LEU A 493 20.45 32.18 -33.66
CA LEU A 493 20.61 32.54 -35.07
C LEU A 493 19.28 32.53 -35.83
N LYS A 494 18.37 31.59 -35.54
CA LYS A 494 16.98 31.60 -36.07
C LYS A 494 16.16 32.78 -35.53
N ASN A 495 16.41 33.19 -34.30
CA ASN A 495 15.73 34.30 -33.64
C ASN A 495 16.33 35.67 -34.01
N ARG A 496 17.54 35.72 -34.58
CA ARG A 496 18.08 36.89 -35.27
C ARG A 496 17.41 37.04 -36.64
N GLY A 497 16.49 38.00 -36.73
CA GLY A 497 16.04 38.55 -38.01
C GLY A 497 17.20 39.20 -38.80
N PRO A 498 16.97 39.57 -40.08
CA PRO A 498 18.03 40.04 -40.98
C PRO A 498 18.81 41.22 -40.39
N GLN A 499 20.12 41.01 -40.16
CA GLN A 499 21.01 41.99 -39.55
C GLN A 499 21.44 43.03 -40.59
N VAL A 500 21.00 44.28 -40.41
CA VAL A 500 21.53 45.43 -41.16
C VAL A 500 22.89 45.80 -40.54
N GLU A 501 23.98 45.46 -41.22
CA GLU A 501 25.32 45.89 -40.81
C GLU A 501 25.52 47.39 -41.07
N VAL A 502 25.43 48.21 -40.02
CA VAL A 502 25.99 49.57 -40.04
C VAL A 502 27.47 49.47 -39.69
N LYS A 503 28.33 49.29 -40.70
CA LYS A 503 29.78 49.47 -40.56
C LYS A 503 30.10 50.96 -40.56
N GLU A 504 30.48 51.50 -39.40
CA GLU A 504 31.02 52.87 -39.30
C GLU A 504 32.45 52.92 -39.87
N THR A 505 32.57 53.13 -41.17
CA THR A 505 33.84 53.57 -41.77
C THR A 505 34.03 55.07 -41.54
N ILE A 506 35.28 55.45 -41.22
CA ILE A 506 35.66 56.84 -40.95
C ILE A 506 35.39 57.71 -42.18
N LYS A 507 34.82 58.90 -41.92
CA LYS A 507 34.32 59.90 -42.88
C LYS A 507 35.20 60.14 -44.11
N GLU A 508 34.62 59.99 -45.30
CA GLU A 508 34.74 60.97 -46.38
C GLU A 508 33.35 61.24 -47.01
N VAL A 509 33.12 62.48 -47.46
CA VAL A 509 31.77 63.01 -47.74
C VAL A 509 31.56 63.21 -49.24
N ILE A 510 30.49 62.63 -49.80
CA ILE A 510 29.84 63.15 -51.00
C ILE A 510 28.34 63.28 -50.74
N LYS A 511 27.83 64.52 -50.77
CA LYS A 511 26.39 64.84 -50.65
C LYS A 511 25.74 64.83 -52.03
N TYR A 512 24.60 64.16 -52.15
CA TYR A 512 23.55 64.56 -53.09
C TYR A 512 22.42 65.24 -52.30
N LYS A 513 21.85 66.31 -52.88
CA LYS A 513 20.66 66.97 -52.33
C LYS A 513 19.42 66.31 -52.94
N THR A 514 18.41 66.04 -52.12
CA THR A 514 17.04 65.77 -52.60
C THR A 514 16.51 66.98 -53.36
N ASP A 515 15.73 66.71 -54.41
CA ASP A 515 15.24 67.75 -55.32
C ASP A 515 14.18 68.62 -54.61
N PRO A 516 14.34 69.96 -54.49
CA PRO A 516 13.40 70.81 -53.75
C PRO A 516 11.98 70.86 -54.33
N GLN A 517 11.71 70.21 -55.46
CA GLN A 517 10.35 69.96 -55.94
C GLN A 517 9.64 68.86 -55.15
N THR A 518 10.32 67.75 -54.81
CA THR A 518 9.68 66.63 -54.09
C THR A 518 9.41 66.96 -52.63
N GLU A 519 10.26 67.77 -51.98
CA GLU A 519 9.96 68.29 -50.64
C GLU A 519 8.71 69.19 -50.63
N ARG A 520 8.55 70.05 -51.65
CA ARG A 520 7.34 70.90 -51.80
C ARG A 520 6.08 70.10 -52.12
N GLU A 521 6.20 69.00 -52.85
CA GLU A 521 5.07 68.09 -53.10
C GLU A 521 4.70 67.32 -51.84
N LEU A 522 5.67 66.86 -51.05
CA LEU A 522 5.42 66.26 -49.74
C LEU A 522 4.80 67.26 -48.75
N GLU A 523 5.22 68.52 -48.75
CA GLU A 523 4.57 69.57 -47.95
C GLU A 523 3.14 69.88 -48.43
N ARG A 524 2.89 69.93 -49.74
CA ARG A 524 1.53 70.05 -50.29
C ARG A 524 0.63 68.89 -49.88
N LEU A 525 1.10 67.65 -50.01
CA LEU A 525 0.35 66.45 -49.63
C LEU A 525 0.09 66.41 -48.11
N ARG A 526 1.06 66.83 -47.29
CA ARG A 526 0.86 66.98 -45.83
C ARG A 526 -0.22 68.00 -45.51
N ASN A 527 -0.21 69.16 -46.17
CA ASN A 527 -1.23 70.19 -45.97
C ASN A 527 -2.61 69.71 -46.46
N GLU A 528 -2.69 69.03 -47.60
CA GLU A 528 -3.95 68.48 -48.12
C GLU A 528 -4.55 67.40 -47.20
N ILE A 529 -3.71 66.59 -46.54
CA ILE A 529 -4.15 65.66 -45.49
C ILE A 529 -4.74 66.42 -44.30
N VAL A 530 -4.07 67.48 -43.83
CA VAL A 530 -4.55 68.31 -42.70
C VAL A 530 -5.85 69.06 -43.04
N ASP A 531 -6.02 69.52 -44.26
CA ASP A 531 -7.26 70.15 -44.73
C ASP A 531 -8.41 69.12 -44.81
N LYS A 532 -8.13 67.89 -45.27
CA LYS A 532 -9.12 66.80 -45.32
C LYS A 532 -9.49 66.27 -43.93
N THR A 533 -8.58 66.25 -42.96
CA THR A 533 -8.95 65.93 -41.57
C THR A 533 -9.85 67.01 -40.97
N HIS A 534 -9.55 68.30 -41.17
CA HIS A 534 -10.43 69.39 -40.74
C HIS A 534 -11.82 69.36 -41.40
N GLN A 535 -11.90 69.00 -42.69
CA GLN A 535 -13.19 68.78 -43.35
C GLN A 535 -13.96 67.60 -42.75
N THR A 536 -13.26 66.50 -42.43
CA THR A 536 -13.88 65.32 -41.80
C THR A 536 -14.42 65.65 -40.40
N GLU A 537 -13.64 66.36 -39.58
CA GLU A 537 -14.08 66.84 -38.27
C GLU A 537 -15.30 67.79 -38.36
N LYS A 538 -15.34 68.65 -39.38
CA LYS A 538 -16.50 69.51 -39.65
C LYS A 538 -17.74 68.69 -39.99
N PHE A 539 -17.62 67.69 -40.88
CA PHE A 539 -18.74 66.80 -41.22
C PHE A 539 -19.19 65.94 -40.03
N GLU A 540 -18.27 65.51 -39.16
CA GLU A 540 -18.65 64.83 -37.92
C GLU A 540 -19.46 65.72 -36.97
N MET A 541 -19.06 66.98 -36.81
CA MET A 541 -19.81 67.96 -36.01
C MET A 541 -21.22 68.20 -36.60
N GLU A 542 -21.33 68.30 -37.92
CA GLU A 542 -22.59 68.46 -38.64
C GLU A 542 -23.49 67.21 -38.48
N ILE A 543 -22.92 66.00 -38.57
CA ILE A 543 -23.63 64.74 -38.29
C ILE A 543 -24.12 64.68 -36.83
N ARG A 544 -23.34 65.17 -35.85
CA ARG A 544 -23.76 65.24 -34.44
C ARG A 544 -24.92 66.23 -34.26
N GLN A 545 -24.87 67.39 -34.93
CA GLN A 545 -25.96 68.37 -34.90
C GLN A 545 -27.25 67.81 -35.52
N LEU A 546 -27.16 67.20 -36.71
CA LEU A 546 -28.30 66.57 -37.38
C LEU A 546 -28.89 65.41 -36.55
N ARG A 547 -28.08 64.64 -35.82
CA ARG A 547 -28.58 63.61 -34.90
C ARG A 547 -29.37 64.22 -33.74
N ILE A 548 -28.85 65.27 -33.09
CA ILE A 548 -29.58 66.01 -32.04
C ILE A 548 -30.89 66.59 -32.58
N GLU A 549 -30.90 67.05 -33.84
CA GLU A 549 -32.09 67.58 -34.48
C GLU A 549 -33.11 66.47 -34.80
N ILE A 550 -32.67 65.32 -35.33
CA ILE A 550 -33.50 64.12 -35.51
C ILE A 550 -34.10 63.67 -34.17
N ASP A 551 -33.34 63.70 -33.08
CA ASP A 551 -33.85 63.36 -31.75
C ASP A 551 -34.94 64.34 -31.28
N ARG A 552 -34.77 65.65 -31.51
CA ARG A 552 -35.82 66.65 -31.25
C ARG A 552 -37.08 66.44 -32.09
N TRP A 553 -36.94 66.08 -33.37
CA TRP A 553 -38.06 65.69 -34.24
C TRP A 553 -38.72 64.36 -33.80
N ARG A 554 -37.96 63.45 -33.18
CA ARG A 554 -38.46 62.17 -32.63
C ARG A 554 -39.26 62.37 -31.34
N GLU A 555 -38.84 63.33 -30.51
CA GLU A 555 -39.49 63.67 -29.23
C GLU A 555 -40.75 64.54 -29.41
N THR A 556 -40.87 65.27 -30.51
CA THR A 556 -42.04 66.09 -30.83
C THR A 556 -43.16 65.27 -31.49
N LYS A 557 -44.11 64.78 -30.68
CA LYS A 557 -45.29 64.05 -31.16
C LYS A 557 -46.20 64.91 -32.05
N PRO A 558 -46.60 64.47 -33.25
CA PRO A 558 -47.60 65.18 -34.06
C PRO A 558 -49.01 65.10 -33.44
N GLN A 559 -49.80 66.17 -33.60
CA GLN A 559 -51.17 66.25 -33.09
C GLN A 559 -52.19 65.57 -34.03
N VAL A 560 -52.93 64.62 -33.44
CA VAL A 560 -54.34 64.20 -33.68
C VAL A 560 -55.05 64.71 -34.95
N GLN A 561 -55.61 63.79 -35.78
CA GLN A 561 -57.05 63.77 -36.11
C GLN A 561 -57.55 62.50 -36.85
N THR A 562 -58.81 62.19 -36.55
CA THR A 562 -59.69 61.03 -36.84
C THR A 562 -60.04 60.72 -38.30
N LYS A 563 -60.48 59.46 -38.58
CA LYS A 563 -61.88 59.11 -39.00
C LYS A 563 -62.10 57.62 -39.34
N GLU A 564 -63.33 57.14 -39.12
CA GLU A 564 -63.84 55.78 -39.40
C GLU A 564 -64.51 55.71 -40.79
N VAL A 565 -64.35 54.63 -41.57
CA VAL A 565 -65.31 54.16 -42.62
C VAL A 565 -65.20 52.63 -42.88
N VAL A 566 -66.10 51.85 -42.29
CA VAL A 566 -67.08 50.91 -42.92
C VAL A 566 -66.70 49.95 -44.11
N ASN A 567 -67.08 48.66 -43.92
CA ASN A 567 -67.45 47.57 -44.87
C ASN A 567 -66.45 46.63 -45.61
N GLU A 568 -66.43 45.37 -45.13
CA GLU A 568 -66.97 44.13 -45.75
C GLU A 568 -66.59 43.60 -47.17
N VAL A 569 -66.13 42.32 -47.17
CA VAL A 569 -66.52 41.19 -48.10
C VAL A 569 -65.90 41.24 -49.54
N VAL A 570 -65.32 40.19 -50.17
CA VAL A 570 -65.51 38.72 -50.15
C VAL A 570 -64.19 37.90 -50.16
N GLN A 571 -64.23 36.78 -49.42
CA GLN A 571 -63.52 35.49 -49.51
C GLN A 571 -62.74 35.10 -50.80
N TYR A 572 -61.61 34.40 -50.60
CA TYR A 572 -61.24 33.25 -51.46
C TYR A 572 -61.54 31.95 -50.69
N ARG A 573 -62.13 30.95 -51.36
CA ARG A 573 -62.42 29.63 -50.77
C ARG A 573 -61.26 28.68 -51.00
N GLU A 574 -60.84 27.99 -49.95
CA GLU A 574 -60.03 26.76 -50.04
C GLU A 574 -60.94 25.53 -49.93
N ASP A 575 -60.55 24.43 -50.57
CA ASP A 575 -61.41 23.27 -50.79
C ASP A 575 -61.99 22.63 -49.51
N PRO A 576 -63.27 22.22 -49.52
CA PRO A 576 -63.93 21.66 -48.34
C PRO A 576 -63.35 20.30 -47.94
N LYS A 577 -62.93 19.46 -48.91
CA LYS A 577 -62.45 18.09 -48.63
C LYS A 577 -61.14 18.06 -47.85
N THR A 578 -60.21 18.97 -48.15
CA THR A 578 -58.95 19.09 -47.39
C THR A 578 -59.18 19.66 -45.99
N LYS A 579 -60.19 20.54 -45.79
CA LYS A 579 -60.60 20.95 -44.44
C LYS A 579 -61.29 19.83 -43.67
N GLU A 580 -62.15 19.03 -44.30
CA GLU A 580 -62.78 17.85 -43.68
C GLU A 580 -61.75 16.75 -43.35
N GLU A 581 -60.75 16.51 -44.19
CA GLU A 581 -59.65 15.57 -43.88
C GLU A 581 -58.76 16.07 -42.75
N ILE A 582 -58.40 17.37 -42.74
CA ILE A 582 -57.64 17.97 -41.63
C ILE A 582 -58.46 18.00 -40.34
N GLU A 583 -59.77 18.29 -40.39
CA GLU A 583 -60.63 18.24 -39.21
C GLU A 583 -60.88 16.82 -38.73
N THR A 584 -61.05 15.83 -39.60
CA THR A 584 -61.21 14.43 -39.18
C THR A 584 -59.90 13.86 -38.64
N LEU A 585 -58.73 14.26 -39.16
CA LEU A 585 -57.43 13.92 -38.56
C LEU A 585 -57.19 14.64 -37.23
N LYS A 586 -57.56 15.92 -37.10
CA LYS A 586 -57.50 16.65 -35.83
C LYS A 586 -58.48 16.10 -34.79
N ARG A 587 -59.70 15.70 -35.19
CA ARG A 587 -60.64 14.98 -34.31
C ARG A 587 -60.11 13.61 -33.91
N LYS A 588 -59.59 12.80 -34.85
CA LYS A 588 -58.95 11.51 -34.52
C LYS A 588 -57.75 11.67 -33.57
N LEU A 589 -56.93 12.70 -33.75
CA LEU A 589 -55.82 13.01 -32.85
C LEU A 589 -56.31 13.46 -31.47
N ALA A 590 -57.33 14.32 -31.41
CA ALA A 590 -57.96 14.75 -30.17
C ALA A 590 -58.69 13.59 -29.46
N ASP A 591 -59.31 12.67 -30.18
CA ASP A 591 -59.97 11.47 -29.65
C ASP A 591 -58.95 10.44 -29.16
N GLU A 592 -57.78 10.29 -29.81
CA GLU A 592 -56.66 9.49 -29.29
C GLU A 592 -56.07 10.13 -28.03
N GLN A 593 -55.82 11.44 -28.02
CA GLN A 593 -55.33 12.16 -26.84
C GLN A 593 -56.34 12.12 -25.69
N LYS A 594 -57.63 12.25 -25.99
CA LYS A 594 -58.69 12.11 -25.00
C LYS A 594 -58.81 10.67 -24.50
N LYS A 595 -58.73 9.65 -25.36
CA LYS A 595 -58.66 8.25 -24.91
C LYS A 595 -57.43 7.95 -24.08
N ARG A 596 -56.28 8.58 -24.34
CA ARG A 596 -55.09 8.46 -23.47
C ARG A 596 -55.35 9.04 -22.09
N LEU A 597 -55.93 10.24 -22.02
CA LEU A 597 -56.30 10.90 -20.76
C LEU A 597 -57.43 10.17 -20.02
N ASP A 598 -58.43 9.64 -20.74
CA ASP A 598 -59.53 8.86 -20.19
C ASP A 598 -59.01 7.50 -19.68
N LEU A 599 -58.06 6.84 -20.37
CA LEU A 599 -57.39 5.62 -19.88
C LEU A 599 -56.47 5.88 -18.67
N GLU A 600 -55.82 7.04 -18.62
CA GLU A 600 -54.99 7.45 -17.48
C GLU A 600 -55.85 7.86 -16.28
N GLY A 601 -57.00 8.49 -16.53
CA GLY A 601 -58.04 8.80 -15.55
C GLY A 601 -58.75 7.54 -15.03
N ASP A 602 -59.16 6.62 -15.90
CA ASP A 602 -59.74 5.32 -15.52
C ASP A 602 -58.73 4.47 -14.76
N ARG A 603 -57.44 4.53 -15.12
CA ARG A 603 -56.37 3.89 -14.35
C ARG A 603 -56.21 4.54 -12.98
N SER A 604 -56.25 5.87 -12.88
CA SER A 604 -56.22 6.58 -11.59
C SER A 604 -57.44 6.23 -10.72
N ILE A 605 -58.65 6.21 -11.29
CA ILE A 605 -59.89 5.78 -10.63
C ILE A 605 -59.84 4.29 -10.24
N GLN A 606 -59.17 3.43 -11.01
CA GLN A 606 -58.95 2.04 -10.64
C GLN A 606 -57.92 1.90 -9.51
N GLU A 607 -56.80 2.63 -9.56
CA GLU A 607 -55.79 2.68 -8.49
C GLU A 607 -56.39 3.26 -7.19
N GLU A 608 -57.29 4.23 -7.29
CA GLU A 608 -58.02 4.82 -6.16
C GLU A 608 -59.15 3.90 -5.65
N LYS A 609 -59.88 3.19 -6.52
CA LYS A 609 -60.78 2.10 -6.12
C LYS A 609 -60.03 0.91 -5.51
N ILE A 610 -58.78 0.66 -5.91
CA ILE A 610 -57.91 -0.34 -5.29
C ILE A 610 -57.45 0.15 -3.91
N ARG A 611 -57.13 1.44 -3.74
CA ARG A 611 -56.88 2.04 -2.41
C ARG A 611 -58.09 1.97 -1.50
N LEU A 612 -59.27 2.39 -1.96
CA LEU A 612 -60.53 2.31 -1.22
C LEU A 612 -60.85 0.86 -0.84
N LYS A 613 -60.78 -0.08 -1.79
CA LYS A 613 -60.93 -1.52 -1.47
C LYS A 613 -59.87 -2.04 -0.51
N LYS A 614 -58.64 -1.49 -0.49
CA LYS A 614 -57.61 -1.83 0.53
C LYS A 614 -58.00 -1.34 1.92
N ILE A 615 -58.67 -0.19 2.01
CA ILE A 615 -59.20 0.38 3.25
C ILE A 615 -60.45 -0.40 3.69
N ASP A 616 -61.37 -0.69 2.79
CA ASP A 616 -62.59 -1.48 3.06
C ASP A 616 -62.26 -2.94 3.46
N LEU A 617 -61.23 -3.55 2.86
CA LEU A 617 -60.70 -4.86 3.26
C LEU A 617 -60.00 -4.84 4.63
N SER A 618 -59.70 -3.65 5.18
CA SER A 618 -59.26 -3.48 6.58
C SER A 618 -60.41 -3.15 7.54
N GLN A 619 -61.66 -3.03 7.06
CA GLN A 619 -62.85 -2.81 7.88
C GLN A 619 -63.96 -3.83 7.59
N VAL A 620 -63.85 -5.03 8.17
CA VAL A 620 -64.98 -5.96 8.29
C VAL A 620 -65.28 -6.30 9.75
N ARG A 621 -66.15 -5.47 10.33
CA ARG A 621 -67.19 -5.81 11.31
C ARG A 621 -66.77 -6.43 12.66
N GLU A 622 -66.85 -5.59 13.70
CA GLU A 622 -67.64 -5.97 14.88
C GLU A 622 -68.97 -5.19 14.91
N LYS A 623 -69.98 -5.77 15.55
CA LYS A 623 -71.36 -5.27 15.51
C LYS A 623 -71.61 -4.22 16.59
N ILE A 624 -72.34 -3.17 16.22
CA ILE A 624 -72.92 -2.23 17.17
C ILE A 624 -73.97 -2.93 18.04
N VAL A 625 -73.86 -2.78 19.36
CA VAL A 625 -74.99 -2.80 20.30
C VAL A 625 -74.97 -1.46 21.04
N GLN A 626 -76.15 -0.86 21.23
CA GLN A 626 -76.33 0.49 21.74
C GLN A 626 -76.03 0.58 23.25
N GLN A 627 -75.29 1.60 23.70
CA GLN A 627 -75.57 2.22 25.01
C GLN A 627 -75.09 3.67 25.12
N GLU A 628 -75.45 4.30 26.24
CA GLU A 628 -75.64 5.74 26.40
C GLU A 628 -74.37 6.59 26.41
N VAL A 629 -74.52 7.85 26.01
CA VAL A 629 -73.49 8.89 26.10
C VAL A 629 -73.33 9.31 27.57
N VAL A 630 -72.40 8.68 28.28
CA VAL A 630 -71.80 9.25 29.49
C VAL A 630 -70.53 10.00 29.09
N LYS A 631 -70.45 11.29 29.42
CA LYS A 631 -69.21 12.06 29.28
C LYS A 631 -68.19 11.52 30.28
N MET A 632 -67.20 10.77 29.79
CA MET A 632 -65.98 10.53 30.54
C MET A 632 -65.09 11.76 30.43
N GLU A 633 -64.85 12.44 31.54
CA GLU A 633 -63.67 13.30 31.70
C GLU A 633 -62.46 12.38 31.79
N GLU A 634 -61.81 12.14 30.66
CA GLU A 634 -60.56 11.38 30.61
C GLU A 634 -59.41 12.26 31.10
N ASP A 635 -58.73 11.78 32.14
CA ASP A 635 -57.60 12.45 32.78
C ASP A 635 -56.52 12.78 31.73
N PRO A 636 -56.11 14.05 31.55
CA PRO A 636 -55.19 14.45 30.49
C PRO A 636 -53.83 13.73 30.55
N VAL A 637 -53.44 13.24 31.74
CA VAL A 637 -52.24 12.41 31.92
C VAL A 637 -52.37 11.09 31.17
N LEU A 638 -53.48 10.36 31.36
CA LEU A 638 -53.73 9.07 30.69
C LEU A 638 -53.74 9.19 29.16
N LYS A 639 -54.25 10.31 28.61
CA LYS A 639 -54.18 10.56 27.16
C LYS A 639 -52.74 10.68 26.67
N SER A 640 -51.89 11.43 27.36
CA SER A 640 -50.48 11.58 27.01
C SER A 640 -49.70 10.26 27.13
N GLU A 641 -50.05 9.42 28.12
CA GLU A 641 -49.53 8.06 28.25
C GLU A 641 -49.99 7.16 27.10
N CYS A 642 -51.27 7.19 26.73
CA CYS A 642 -51.76 6.42 25.57
C CYS A 642 -51.11 6.85 24.26
N GLU A 643 -50.94 8.15 24.02
CA GLU A 643 -50.25 8.67 22.82
C GLU A 643 -48.78 8.27 22.78
N THR A 644 -48.06 8.35 23.91
CA THR A 644 -46.66 7.89 23.98
C THR A 644 -46.54 6.38 23.84
N PHE A 645 -47.46 5.57 24.38
CA PHE A 645 -47.50 4.13 24.12
C PHE A 645 -47.78 3.81 22.65
N VAL A 646 -48.72 4.49 22.00
CA VAL A 646 -48.97 4.33 20.54
C VAL A 646 -47.74 4.71 19.73
N GLN A 647 -47.03 5.77 20.09
CA GLN A 647 -45.82 6.21 19.39
C GLN A 647 -44.67 5.22 19.59
N ASN A 648 -44.49 4.69 20.80
CA ASN A 648 -43.53 3.63 21.11
C ASN A 648 -43.84 2.33 20.35
N ILE A 649 -45.10 1.90 20.33
CA ILE A 649 -45.55 0.75 19.52
C ILE A 649 -45.24 1.00 18.03
N SER A 650 -45.47 2.21 17.50
CA SER A 650 -45.13 2.53 16.11
C SER A 650 -43.62 2.46 15.82
N ASN A 651 -42.79 2.80 16.81
CA ASN A 651 -41.33 2.76 16.70
C ASN A 651 -40.82 1.32 16.77
N GLU A 652 -41.35 0.50 17.68
CA GLU A 652 -41.11 -0.95 17.75
C GLU A 652 -41.56 -1.66 16.46
N GLN A 653 -42.70 -1.28 15.88
CA GLN A 653 -43.16 -1.80 14.59
C GLN A 653 -42.15 -1.50 13.48
N LYS A 654 -41.65 -0.26 13.40
CA LYS A 654 -40.63 0.17 12.43
C LYS A 654 -39.30 -0.55 12.65
N GLN A 655 -38.86 -0.71 13.90
CA GLN A 655 -37.63 -1.47 14.21
C GLN A 655 -37.78 -2.95 13.81
N LYS A 656 -38.92 -3.57 14.09
CA LYS A 656 -39.24 -4.94 13.68
C LYS A 656 -39.24 -5.12 12.16
N ASP A 657 -39.77 -4.16 11.42
CA ASP A 657 -39.77 -4.21 9.94
C ASP A 657 -38.39 -3.91 9.35
N ASN A 658 -37.59 -3.02 9.96
CA ASN A 658 -36.18 -2.82 9.62
C ASN A 658 -35.37 -4.11 9.85
N LEU A 659 -35.50 -4.76 11.02
CA LEU A 659 -34.82 -6.02 11.34
C LEU A 659 -35.24 -7.16 10.40
N LYS A 660 -36.52 -7.21 9.97
CA LYS A 660 -36.96 -8.15 8.93
C LYS A 660 -36.35 -7.87 7.56
N ALA A 661 -36.22 -6.60 7.18
CA ALA A 661 -35.58 -6.21 5.92
C ALA A 661 -34.08 -6.58 5.95
N GLU A 662 -33.38 -6.30 7.05
CA GLU A 662 -32.00 -6.72 7.30
C GLU A 662 -31.84 -8.24 7.24
N LEU A 663 -32.74 -9.00 7.87
CA LEU A 663 -32.69 -10.47 7.86
C LEU A 663 -32.91 -11.03 6.44
N GLN A 664 -33.82 -10.47 5.64
CA GLN A 664 -33.98 -10.84 4.22
C GLN A 664 -32.77 -10.43 3.37
N GLN A 665 -32.11 -9.32 3.69
CA GLN A 665 -30.91 -8.87 2.98
C GLN A 665 -29.69 -9.74 3.31
N LEU A 666 -29.57 -10.18 4.57
CA LEU A 666 -28.57 -11.17 5.01
C LEU A 666 -28.81 -12.54 4.38
N GLN A 667 -30.06 -13.01 4.31
CA GLN A 667 -30.40 -14.28 3.63
C GLN A 667 -30.02 -14.27 2.14
N ARG A 668 -30.15 -13.13 1.45
CA ARG A 668 -29.67 -12.99 0.06
C ARG A 668 -28.14 -12.96 -0.01
N GLN A 669 -27.48 -12.22 0.89
CA GLN A 669 -26.02 -12.21 0.96
C GLN A 669 -25.40 -13.58 1.24
N ILE A 670 -26.08 -14.45 2.01
CA ILE A 670 -25.64 -15.84 2.20
C ILE A 670 -25.72 -16.61 0.88
N ALA A 671 -26.86 -16.56 0.18
CA ALA A 671 -27.02 -17.25 -1.11
C ALA A 671 -26.05 -16.75 -2.20
N ASP A 672 -25.77 -15.44 -2.24
CA ASP A 672 -24.79 -14.86 -3.18
C ASP A 672 -23.35 -15.28 -2.83
N LEU A 673 -23.02 -15.43 -1.55
CA LEU A 673 -21.71 -15.93 -1.09
C LEU A 673 -21.53 -17.43 -1.38
N ASP A 674 -22.57 -18.25 -1.21
CA ASP A 674 -22.52 -19.68 -1.56
C ASP A 674 -22.26 -19.87 -3.07
N LEU A 675 -22.90 -19.06 -3.92
CA LEU A 675 -22.64 -19.03 -5.38
C LEU A 675 -21.19 -18.62 -5.71
N GLN A 676 -20.66 -17.58 -5.06
CA GLN A 676 -19.27 -17.16 -5.25
C GLN A 676 -18.25 -18.19 -4.74
N LEU A 677 -18.58 -18.95 -3.70
CA LEU A 677 -17.74 -20.07 -3.23
C LEU A 677 -17.71 -21.21 -4.25
N GLU A 678 -18.84 -21.59 -4.84
CA GLU A 678 -18.86 -22.58 -5.91
C GLU A 678 -18.08 -22.14 -7.16
N GLU A 679 -18.15 -20.86 -7.54
CA GLU A 679 -17.37 -20.32 -8.66
C GLU A 679 -15.86 -20.33 -8.38
N LEU A 680 -15.45 -19.92 -7.17
CA LEU A 680 -14.05 -20.00 -6.74
C LEU A 680 -13.56 -21.45 -6.64
N GLU A 681 -14.42 -22.42 -6.29
CA GLU A 681 -14.09 -23.84 -6.36
C GLU A 681 -13.88 -24.34 -7.80
N ARG A 682 -14.72 -23.91 -8.75
CA ARG A 682 -14.55 -24.21 -10.18
C ARG A 682 -13.24 -23.62 -10.71
N GLU A 683 -12.91 -22.39 -10.34
CA GLU A 683 -11.67 -21.74 -10.74
C GLU A 683 -10.43 -22.40 -10.10
N ARG A 684 -10.50 -22.82 -8.83
CA ARG A 684 -9.45 -23.61 -8.16
C ARG A 684 -9.27 -25.02 -8.74
N ARG A 685 -10.27 -25.58 -9.42
CA ARG A 685 -10.12 -26.83 -10.20
C ARG A 685 -9.38 -26.52 -11.50
N ALA A 686 -9.85 -25.54 -12.27
CA ALA A 686 -9.21 -25.10 -13.52
C ALA A 686 -7.73 -24.68 -13.35
N ARG A 687 -7.38 -23.96 -12.29
CA ARG A 687 -5.98 -23.59 -12.00
C ARG A 687 -5.10 -24.80 -11.68
N ARG A 688 -5.61 -25.83 -10.98
CA ARG A 688 -4.87 -27.08 -10.73
C ARG A 688 -4.65 -27.87 -12.03
N ASP A 689 -5.65 -27.94 -12.89
CA ASP A 689 -5.53 -28.62 -14.19
C ASP A 689 -4.51 -27.90 -15.09
N ALA A 690 -4.49 -26.56 -15.08
CA ALA A 690 -3.48 -25.76 -15.76
C ALA A 690 -2.07 -25.92 -15.17
N GLU A 691 -1.92 -26.00 -13.85
CA GLU A 691 -0.62 -26.28 -13.20
C GLU A 691 -0.08 -27.67 -13.56
N LEU A 692 -0.95 -28.69 -13.64
CA LEU A 692 -0.58 -30.03 -14.10
C LEU A 692 -0.14 -30.02 -15.56
N GLU A 693 -0.78 -29.22 -16.43
CA GLU A 693 -0.36 -29.07 -17.81
C GLU A 693 0.97 -28.31 -17.94
N ILE A 694 1.20 -27.27 -17.13
CA ILE A 694 2.51 -26.59 -17.04
C ILE A 694 3.60 -27.57 -16.57
N GLN A 695 3.31 -28.48 -15.63
CA GLN A 695 4.27 -29.52 -15.22
C GLN A 695 4.58 -30.49 -16.37
N ARG A 696 3.57 -30.95 -17.12
CA ARG A 696 3.77 -31.79 -18.33
C ARG A 696 4.61 -31.07 -19.39
N LEU A 697 4.34 -29.78 -19.64
CA LEU A 697 5.10 -28.97 -20.59
C LEU A 697 6.54 -28.75 -20.13
N ARG A 698 6.80 -28.58 -18.84
CA ARG A 698 8.18 -28.51 -18.28
C ARG A 698 8.94 -29.82 -18.45
N VAL A 699 8.31 -30.98 -18.20
CA VAL A 699 8.93 -32.29 -18.45
C VAL A 699 9.25 -32.43 -19.95
N ARG A 700 8.32 -32.06 -20.83
CA ARG A 700 8.52 -32.13 -22.28
C ARG A 700 9.57 -31.14 -22.80
N LEU A 701 9.72 -29.97 -22.19
CA LEU A 701 10.80 -29.03 -22.48
C LEU A 701 12.15 -29.63 -22.10
N ASN A 702 12.28 -30.19 -20.89
CA ASN A 702 13.50 -30.87 -20.45
C ASN A 702 13.87 -32.05 -21.38
N GLU A 703 12.89 -32.85 -21.83
CA GLU A 703 13.12 -33.90 -22.82
C GLU A 703 13.63 -33.36 -24.16
N LEU A 704 13.13 -32.22 -24.62
CA LEU A 704 13.59 -31.57 -25.86
C LEU A 704 15.00 -31.00 -25.69
N GLU A 705 15.33 -30.39 -24.55
CA GLU A 705 16.69 -29.92 -24.24
C GLU A 705 17.70 -31.07 -24.15
N ILE A 706 17.31 -32.21 -23.58
CA ILE A 706 18.16 -33.42 -23.54
C ILE A 706 18.39 -33.94 -24.97
N ARG A 707 17.33 -34.03 -25.79
CA ARG A 707 17.47 -34.42 -27.22
C ARG A 707 18.31 -33.43 -28.01
N ASP A 708 18.26 -32.13 -27.71
CA ASP A 708 19.09 -31.14 -28.38
C ASP A 708 20.57 -31.25 -27.97
N LYS A 709 20.86 -31.56 -26.69
CA LYS A 709 22.21 -31.93 -26.23
C LYS A 709 22.72 -33.20 -26.91
N GLU A 710 21.92 -34.27 -26.94
CA GLU A 710 22.25 -35.51 -27.65
C GLU A 710 22.46 -35.29 -29.16
N ASN A 711 21.72 -34.38 -29.79
CA ASN A 711 21.92 -34.02 -31.19
C ASN A 711 23.23 -33.25 -31.41
N ARG A 712 23.57 -32.29 -30.54
CA ARG A 712 24.87 -31.58 -30.56
C ARG A 712 26.04 -32.55 -30.39
N GLU A 713 25.91 -33.53 -29.50
CA GLU A 713 26.89 -34.60 -29.30
C GLU A 713 26.96 -35.57 -30.50
N ARG A 714 25.83 -35.91 -31.13
CA ARG A 714 25.82 -36.73 -32.36
C ARG A 714 26.42 -36.03 -33.57
N VAL A 715 26.37 -34.71 -33.63
CA VAL A 715 27.05 -33.91 -34.67
C VAL A 715 28.56 -33.88 -34.45
N THR A 716 29.04 -33.73 -33.21
CA THR A 716 30.49 -33.74 -32.92
C THR A 716 31.13 -35.13 -32.98
N VAL A 717 30.39 -36.20 -32.69
CA VAL A 717 30.92 -37.58 -32.68
C VAL A 717 31.04 -38.20 -34.08
N LYS A 718 30.33 -37.71 -35.10
CA LYS A 718 30.42 -38.26 -36.47
C LYS A 718 31.58 -37.74 -37.32
N GLN A 719 32.31 -36.72 -36.89
CA GLN A 719 33.36 -36.08 -37.70
C GLN A 719 34.76 -36.20 -37.07
N LYS A 720 35.14 -37.43 -36.72
CA LYS A 720 36.53 -37.77 -36.36
C LYS A 720 37.01 -39.07 -37.01
N VAL A 721 36.79 -39.18 -38.32
CA VAL A 721 37.48 -40.16 -39.19
C VAL A 721 38.40 -39.40 -40.12
N VAL A 722 39.65 -39.86 -40.21
CA VAL A 722 40.77 -39.23 -40.91
C VAL A 722 40.44 -38.93 -42.37
N LEU A 723 40.50 -37.65 -42.74
CA LEU A 723 40.54 -37.18 -44.12
C LEU A 723 41.61 -36.10 -44.25
N GLN A 724 42.25 -36.04 -45.42
CA GLN A 724 43.46 -35.25 -45.68
C GLN A 724 43.20 -33.74 -45.55
N GLN A 725 44.24 -33.00 -45.13
CA GLN A 725 44.18 -31.54 -45.03
C GLN A 725 43.90 -30.93 -46.41
N ASP A 726 42.95 -29.99 -46.45
CA ASP A 726 42.53 -29.34 -47.68
C ASP A 726 43.60 -28.32 -48.14
N PRO A 727 44.15 -28.44 -49.37
CA PRO A 727 45.13 -27.48 -49.91
C PRO A 727 44.61 -26.04 -50.02
N GLN A 728 43.30 -25.81 -49.92
CA GLN A 728 42.72 -24.46 -49.84
C GLN A 728 42.88 -23.86 -48.43
N GLN A 729 42.72 -24.64 -47.36
CA GLN A 729 42.91 -24.15 -45.99
C GLN A 729 44.38 -23.79 -45.68
N GLU A 730 45.36 -24.52 -46.23
CA GLU A 730 46.77 -24.12 -46.10
C GLU A 730 47.07 -22.79 -46.82
N LYS A 731 46.41 -22.53 -47.97
CA LYS A 731 46.55 -21.26 -48.69
C LYS A 731 45.91 -20.12 -47.92
N GLU A 732 44.70 -20.31 -47.41
CA GLU A 732 44.00 -19.33 -46.57
C GLU A 732 44.79 -19.03 -45.30
N TYR A 733 45.30 -20.06 -44.61
CA TYR A 733 46.19 -19.89 -43.44
C TYR A 733 47.48 -19.15 -43.80
N SER A 734 48.08 -19.45 -44.96
CA SER A 734 49.29 -18.76 -45.43
C SER A 734 49.03 -17.29 -45.78
N ILE A 735 47.88 -16.97 -46.38
CA ILE A 735 47.45 -15.60 -46.69
C ILE A 735 47.13 -14.83 -45.41
N LEU A 736 46.38 -15.42 -44.48
CA LEU A 736 46.09 -14.82 -43.17
C LEU A 736 47.37 -14.59 -42.35
N LYS A 737 48.33 -15.50 -42.43
CA LYS A 737 49.65 -15.33 -41.80
C LYS A 737 50.45 -14.20 -42.45
N LEU A 738 50.43 -14.10 -43.78
CA LEU A 738 51.07 -12.99 -44.50
C LEU A 738 50.46 -11.63 -44.10
N GLN A 739 49.12 -11.54 -44.10
CA GLN A 739 48.39 -10.35 -43.65
C GLN A 739 48.69 -9.98 -42.20
N LEU A 740 48.77 -10.98 -41.30
CA LEU A 740 49.14 -10.76 -39.90
C LEU A 740 50.59 -10.25 -39.76
N ASP A 741 51.51 -10.74 -40.58
CA ASP A 741 52.91 -10.29 -40.56
C ASP A 741 53.09 -8.91 -41.24
N GLU A 742 52.26 -8.57 -42.23
CA GLU A 742 52.14 -7.20 -42.78
C GLU A 742 51.59 -6.21 -41.75
N GLU A 743 50.51 -6.56 -41.02
CA GLU A 743 49.96 -5.71 -39.96
C GLU A 743 50.93 -5.55 -38.77
N LYS A 744 51.67 -6.61 -38.40
CA LYS A 744 52.82 -6.47 -37.48
C LYS A 744 53.86 -5.50 -38.03
N HIS A 745 54.19 -5.56 -39.32
CA HIS A 745 55.18 -4.65 -39.89
C HIS A 745 54.70 -3.20 -39.86
N LYS A 746 53.46 -2.92 -40.29
CA LYS A 746 52.81 -1.60 -40.17
C LYS A 746 52.82 -1.09 -38.73
N ARG A 747 52.48 -1.95 -37.76
CA ARG A 747 52.59 -1.63 -36.33
C ARG A 747 54.01 -1.26 -35.93
N THR A 748 55.05 -2.00 -36.35
CA THR A 748 56.45 -1.64 -36.05
C THR A 748 56.92 -0.36 -36.74
N LEU A 749 56.30 0.06 -37.84
CA LEU A 749 56.57 1.35 -38.48
C LEU A 749 55.90 2.48 -37.70
N LEU A 750 54.62 2.34 -37.35
CA LEU A 750 53.89 3.29 -36.49
C LEU A 750 54.53 3.43 -35.10
N GLU A 751 55.02 2.34 -34.50
CA GLU A 751 55.79 2.38 -33.25
C GLU A 751 57.12 3.14 -33.42
N LYS A 752 57.78 3.09 -34.59
CA LYS A 752 58.98 3.91 -34.87
C LYS A 752 58.62 5.38 -35.10
N GLU A 753 57.56 5.67 -35.84
CA GLU A 753 57.06 7.03 -36.04
C GLU A 753 56.64 7.69 -34.73
N LEU A 754 55.93 6.95 -33.86
CA LEU A 754 55.60 7.38 -32.50
C LEU A 754 56.85 7.67 -31.67
N ASN A 755 57.87 6.80 -31.74
CA ASN A 755 59.14 7.05 -31.04
C ASN A 755 59.88 8.28 -31.59
N ILE A 756 59.82 8.55 -32.89
CA ILE A 756 60.36 9.77 -33.50
C ILE A 756 59.58 11.00 -33.02
N LEU A 757 58.24 10.94 -32.97
CA LEU A 757 57.39 12.01 -32.46
C LEU A 757 57.64 12.29 -30.97
N ILE A 758 57.82 11.25 -30.15
CA ILE A 758 58.19 11.39 -28.72
C ILE A 758 59.58 12.04 -28.60
N GLN A 759 60.55 11.67 -29.44
CA GLN A 759 61.86 12.34 -29.46
C GLN A 759 61.75 13.80 -29.91
N GLN A 760 60.91 14.10 -30.91
CA GLN A 760 60.63 15.47 -31.35
C GLN A 760 59.97 16.31 -30.25
N GLN A 761 58.96 15.77 -29.57
CA GLN A 761 58.33 16.38 -28.40
C GLN A 761 59.38 16.66 -27.31
N LEU A 762 60.21 15.67 -26.95
CA LEU A 762 61.28 15.85 -25.96
C LEU A 762 62.34 16.88 -26.40
N THR A 763 62.58 17.08 -27.70
CA THR A 763 63.43 18.17 -28.19
C THR A 763 62.74 19.52 -28.15
N LEU A 764 61.45 19.59 -28.47
CA LEU A 764 60.65 20.80 -28.41
C LEU A 764 60.48 21.27 -26.96
N GLU A 765 60.16 20.38 -26.02
CA GLU A 765 60.12 20.68 -24.57
C GLU A 765 61.48 21.19 -24.06
N LYS A 766 62.59 20.62 -24.53
CA LYS A 766 63.96 21.10 -24.20
C LYS A 766 64.33 22.42 -24.90
N MET A 767 63.61 22.82 -25.94
CA MET A 767 63.73 24.14 -26.57
C MET A 767 62.83 25.17 -25.87
N ASP A 768 61.61 24.80 -25.51
CA ASP A 768 60.67 25.59 -24.70
C ASP A 768 61.28 25.96 -23.34
N VAL A 769 61.95 25.00 -22.69
CA VAL A 769 62.71 25.22 -21.44
C VAL A 769 63.93 26.14 -21.65
N LYS A 770 64.48 26.26 -22.87
CA LYS A 770 65.56 27.21 -23.18
C LYS A 770 65.04 28.60 -23.52
N GLU A 771 63.92 28.74 -24.22
CA GLU A 771 63.28 30.03 -24.48
C GLU A 771 62.73 30.66 -23.19
N ARG A 772 62.15 29.86 -22.29
CA ARG A 772 61.66 30.33 -20.98
C ARG A 772 62.74 30.86 -20.03
N VAL A 773 64.03 30.62 -20.30
CA VAL A 773 65.15 31.05 -19.44
C VAL A 773 65.75 32.40 -19.88
N VAL A 774 65.32 32.97 -21.02
CA VAL A 774 65.80 34.30 -21.48
C VAL A 774 64.63 35.24 -21.82
N ARG A 775 63.95 35.73 -20.78
CA ARG A 775 63.38 37.09 -20.65
C ARG A 775 62.67 37.26 -19.30
N THR A 776 63.42 37.67 -18.28
CA THR A 776 62.83 38.25 -17.06
C THR A 776 62.38 39.69 -17.33
N GLU A 777 61.37 39.86 -18.16
CA GLU A 777 60.69 41.14 -18.35
C GLU A 777 59.42 41.14 -17.50
N LYS A 778 59.24 42.18 -16.68
CA LYS A 778 58.13 42.26 -15.73
C LYS A 778 56.83 42.57 -16.47
N VAL A 779 56.18 41.55 -17.02
CA VAL A 779 54.80 41.67 -17.52
C VAL A 779 53.88 41.82 -16.30
N GLN A 780 53.44 43.05 -16.08
CA GLN A 780 52.38 43.36 -15.16
C GLN A 780 51.07 42.92 -15.84
N VAL A 781 50.58 41.73 -15.49
CA VAL A 781 49.33 41.20 -16.04
C VAL A 781 48.21 42.13 -15.61
N GLU A 782 47.62 42.85 -16.56
CA GLU A 782 46.38 43.58 -16.34
C GLU A 782 45.29 42.57 -15.96
N ARG A 783 44.70 42.78 -14.79
CA ARG A 783 43.55 42.00 -14.34
C ARG A 783 42.37 42.43 -15.19
N ASP A 784 41.79 41.48 -15.92
CA ASP A 784 40.56 41.72 -16.67
C ASP A 784 39.42 41.99 -15.66
N PRO A 785 38.88 43.23 -15.60
CA PRO A 785 37.93 43.60 -14.57
C PRO A 785 36.59 42.87 -14.72
N GLU A 786 36.24 42.42 -15.94
CA GLU A 786 35.03 41.66 -16.19
C GLU A 786 35.15 40.24 -15.60
N ALA A 787 36.30 39.59 -15.78
CA ALA A 787 36.58 38.27 -15.20
C ALA A 787 36.67 38.31 -13.66
N GLU A 788 37.26 39.37 -13.06
CA GLU A 788 37.25 39.51 -11.59
C GLU A 788 35.83 39.71 -11.04
N LEU A 789 34.99 40.47 -11.75
CA LEU A 789 33.60 40.74 -11.37
C LEU A 789 32.69 39.51 -11.56
N GLU A 790 32.91 38.71 -12.60
CA GLU A 790 32.24 37.42 -12.78
C GLU A 790 32.65 36.42 -11.69
N ILE A 791 33.94 36.31 -11.36
CA ILE A 791 34.43 35.48 -10.25
C ILE A 791 33.83 35.94 -8.90
N GLU A 792 33.66 37.25 -8.67
CA GLU A 792 33.00 37.74 -7.46
C GLU A 792 31.50 37.42 -7.44
N ASN A 793 30.80 37.55 -8.57
CA ASN A 793 29.40 37.14 -8.69
C ASN A 793 29.20 35.64 -8.45
N LEU A 794 30.04 34.78 -9.03
CA LEU A 794 30.03 33.33 -8.80
C LEU A 794 30.36 32.96 -7.35
N ARG A 795 31.21 33.74 -6.67
CA ARG A 795 31.44 33.58 -5.23
C ARG A 795 30.21 33.97 -4.41
N ARG A 796 29.53 35.07 -4.74
CA ARG A 796 28.30 35.50 -4.05
C ARG A 796 27.18 34.48 -4.19
N THR A 797 26.90 33.99 -5.41
CA THR A 797 25.89 32.94 -5.62
C THR A 797 26.24 31.64 -4.89
N LEU A 798 27.51 31.24 -4.88
CA LEU A 798 27.98 30.09 -4.09
C LEU A 798 27.83 30.31 -2.58
N GLU A 799 28.05 31.53 -2.08
CA GLU A 799 27.85 31.86 -0.65
C GLU A 799 26.36 31.84 -0.26
N ASP A 800 25.48 32.31 -1.14
CA ASP A 800 24.03 32.29 -0.93
C ASP A 800 23.44 30.87 -1.05
N GLU A 801 23.91 30.04 -1.98
CA GLU A 801 23.59 28.61 -2.02
C GLU A 801 24.08 27.86 -0.76
N LYS A 802 25.28 28.18 -0.25
CA LYS A 802 25.75 27.65 1.04
C LYS A 802 24.89 28.11 2.22
N ARG A 803 24.32 29.31 2.19
CA ARG A 803 23.36 29.79 3.20
C ARG A 803 22.04 29.02 3.08
N ARG A 804 21.48 28.93 1.87
CA ARG A 804 20.23 28.22 1.62
C ARG A 804 20.32 26.75 2.00
N ARG A 805 21.44 26.09 1.71
CA ARG A 805 21.71 24.73 2.19
C ARG A 805 21.72 24.63 3.72
N LYS A 806 22.35 25.58 4.43
CA LYS A 806 22.36 25.58 5.91
C LYS A 806 20.97 25.83 6.51
N GLU A 807 20.15 26.66 5.87
CA GLU A 807 18.73 26.85 6.25
C GLU A 807 17.96 25.53 6.11
N LEU A 808 18.10 24.84 4.98
CA LEU A 808 17.47 23.53 4.76
C LEU A 808 17.99 22.45 5.72
N ASP A 809 19.31 22.41 6.00
CA ASP A 809 19.90 21.49 6.99
C ASP A 809 19.34 21.77 8.41
N GLN A 810 19.06 23.03 8.77
CA GLN A 810 18.40 23.41 10.03
C GLN A 810 16.91 23.02 10.05
N GLU A 811 16.17 23.28 8.97
CA GLU A 811 14.76 22.87 8.82
C GLU A 811 14.62 21.34 8.93
N LEU A 812 15.50 20.58 8.27
CA LEU A 812 15.58 19.12 8.39
C LEU A 812 15.89 18.66 9.80
N SER A 813 16.78 19.33 10.53
CA SER A 813 17.08 19.03 11.94
C SER A 813 15.84 19.24 12.83
N ILE A 814 15.12 20.35 12.65
CA ILE A 814 13.88 20.66 13.40
C ILE A 814 12.75 19.68 13.06
N LEU A 815 12.62 19.26 11.80
CA LEU A 815 11.66 18.24 11.39
C LEU A 815 12.01 16.87 11.97
N THR A 816 13.30 16.52 12.00
CA THR A 816 13.78 15.26 12.57
C THR A 816 13.53 15.20 14.07
N SER A 817 13.77 16.29 14.82
CA SER A 817 13.49 16.31 16.26
C SER A 817 11.98 16.19 16.54
N LYS A 818 11.14 16.94 15.82
CA LYS A 818 9.67 16.84 15.92
C LYS A 818 9.16 15.44 15.57
N LEU A 819 9.77 14.77 14.60
CA LEU A 819 9.44 13.39 14.25
C LEU A 819 9.82 12.44 15.39
N SER A 820 11.01 12.58 15.98
CA SER A 820 11.40 11.75 17.14
C SER A 820 10.54 12.01 18.40
N ASP A 821 10.11 13.25 18.65
CA ASP A 821 9.17 13.58 19.73
C ASP A 821 7.78 12.97 19.46
N MET A 822 7.33 12.98 18.20
CA MET A 822 6.07 12.37 17.78
C MET A 822 6.13 10.84 17.92
N GLU A 823 7.21 10.19 17.48
CA GLU A 823 7.46 8.75 17.66
C GLU A 823 7.51 8.37 19.15
N PHE A 824 8.19 9.17 19.99
CA PHE A 824 8.19 8.97 21.43
C PHE A 824 6.79 9.10 22.04
N SER A 825 6.02 10.13 21.64
CA SER A 825 4.63 10.30 22.10
C SER A 825 3.74 9.13 21.68
N ASN A 826 3.91 8.63 20.46
CA ASN A 826 3.17 7.49 19.92
C ASN A 826 3.53 6.19 20.68
N THR A 827 4.82 5.92 20.91
CA THR A 827 5.24 4.75 21.72
C THR A 827 4.84 4.82 23.20
N LYS A 828 4.57 6.02 23.73
CA LYS A 828 3.93 6.20 25.05
C LYS A 828 2.44 5.90 24.97
N SER A 829 1.74 6.46 23.99
CA SER A 829 0.30 6.22 23.78
C SER A 829 -0.03 4.77 23.47
N THR A 830 0.80 4.04 22.72
CA THR A 830 0.61 2.59 22.51
C THR A 830 0.73 1.81 23.81
N LYS A 831 1.74 2.09 24.65
CA LYS A 831 1.88 1.47 25.98
C LYS A 831 0.71 1.76 26.91
N GLU A 832 0.12 2.96 26.82
CA GLU A 832 -1.10 3.31 27.55
C GLU A 832 -2.33 2.55 27.02
N LEU A 833 -2.47 2.37 25.70
CA LEU A 833 -3.51 1.54 25.10
C LEU A 833 -3.35 0.05 25.44
N ASP A 834 -2.13 -0.47 25.47
CA ASP A 834 -1.85 -1.86 25.84
C ASP A 834 -2.17 -2.11 27.32
N TYR A 835 -1.83 -1.17 28.22
CA TYR A 835 -2.26 -1.23 29.62
C TYR A 835 -3.80 -1.19 29.78
N ILE A 836 -4.51 -0.39 28.97
CA ILE A 836 -5.98 -0.36 28.98
C ILE A 836 -6.58 -1.68 28.47
N ARG A 837 -5.96 -2.33 27.47
CA ARG A 837 -6.37 -3.66 26.97
C ARG A 837 -6.15 -4.74 28.02
N ASP A 838 -4.98 -4.78 28.65
CA ASP A 838 -4.69 -5.74 29.72
C ASP A 838 -5.73 -5.64 30.86
N GLU A 839 -6.09 -4.41 31.25
CA GLU A 839 -7.08 -4.20 32.30
C GLU A 839 -8.52 -4.52 31.83
N SER A 840 -8.86 -4.20 30.57
CA SER A 840 -10.14 -4.59 29.96
C SER A 840 -10.30 -6.12 29.89
N ASN A 841 -9.24 -6.84 29.50
CA ASN A 841 -9.23 -8.30 29.44
C ASN A 841 -9.37 -8.92 30.83
N ARG A 842 -8.68 -8.38 31.85
CA ARG A 842 -8.89 -8.79 33.25
C ARG A 842 -10.33 -8.61 33.71
N LEU A 843 -10.91 -7.43 33.47
CA LEU A 843 -12.31 -7.14 33.83
C LEU A 843 -13.29 -8.05 33.07
N GLN A 844 -13.01 -8.40 31.82
CA GLN A 844 -13.80 -9.34 31.04
C GLN A 844 -13.71 -10.77 31.60
N GLN A 845 -12.52 -11.23 31.98
CA GLN A 845 -12.32 -12.54 32.64
C GLN A 845 -13.02 -12.57 34.01
N GLU A 846 -12.95 -11.50 34.80
CA GLU A 846 -13.64 -11.38 36.09
C GLU A 846 -15.18 -11.39 35.91
N ASN A 847 -15.70 -10.66 34.92
CA ASN A 847 -17.13 -10.67 34.58
C ASN A 847 -17.61 -12.07 34.12
N GLN A 848 -16.81 -12.80 33.34
CA GLN A 848 -17.11 -14.19 33.00
C GLN A 848 -17.11 -15.13 34.23
N ARG A 849 -16.17 -14.95 35.18
CA ARG A 849 -16.15 -15.70 36.44
C ARG A 849 -17.43 -15.44 37.26
N LEU A 850 -17.79 -14.17 37.43
CA LEU A 850 -19.01 -13.76 38.14
C LEU A 850 -20.29 -14.28 37.44
N GLN A 851 -20.34 -14.27 36.10
CA GLN A 851 -21.47 -14.86 35.36
C GLN A 851 -21.58 -16.38 35.56
N ASN A 852 -20.46 -17.09 35.61
CA ASN A 852 -20.44 -18.53 35.90
C ASN A 852 -20.84 -18.82 37.36
N GLU A 853 -20.45 -17.97 38.31
CA GLU A 853 -20.86 -18.05 39.71
C GLU A 853 -22.36 -17.77 39.88
N ILE A 854 -22.90 -16.75 39.21
CA ILE A 854 -24.36 -16.50 39.13
C ILE A 854 -25.12 -17.70 38.55
N ARG A 855 -24.57 -18.40 37.54
CA ARG A 855 -25.18 -19.61 36.98
C ARG A 855 -25.16 -20.77 37.98
N LYS A 856 -24.05 -20.98 38.71
CA LYS A 856 -23.95 -21.98 39.78
C LYS A 856 -24.97 -21.73 40.89
N LEU A 857 -24.98 -20.51 41.44
CA LEU A 857 -25.93 -20.11 42.49
C LEU A 857 -27.38 -20.26 42.02
N ARG A 858 -27.70 -19.92 40.76
CA ARG A 858 -29.04 -20.18 40.19
C ARG A 858 -29.38 -21.67 40.13
N SER A 859 -28.43 -22.54 39.76
CA SER A 859 -28.67 -23.99 39.75
C SER A 859 -28.80 -24.58 41.16
N GLU A 860 -28.05 -24.08 42.13
CA GLU A 860 -28.15 -24.46 43.56
C GLU A 860 -29.51 -24.02 44.14
N ILE A 861 -29.96 -22.80 43.84
CA ILE A 861 -31.30 -22.30 44.18
C ILE A 861 -32.38 -23.17 43.50
N GLU A 862 -32.19 -23.58 42.24
CA GLU A 862 -33.16 -24.43 41.55
C GLU A 862 -33.23 -25.84 42.15
N ILE A 863 -32.09 -26.45 42.48
CA ILE A 863 -32.00 -27.76 43.14
C ILE A 863 -32.66 -27.70 44.52
N THR A 864 -32.26 -26.76 45.37
CA THR A 864 -32.87 -26.57 46.71
C THR A 864 -34.35 -26.23 46.64
N SER A 865 -34.81 -25.51 45.59
CA SER A 865 -36.25 -25.27 45.35
C SER A 865 -37.03 -26.54 44.97
N LYS A 866 -36.40 -27.50 44.28
CA LYS A 866 -37.01 -28.80 43.94
C LYS A 866 -37.02 -29.72 45.15
N GLU A 867 -35.94 -29.76 45.91
CA GLU A 867 -35.85 -30.52 47.17
C GLU A 867 -36.85 -30.02 48.22
N THR A 868 -36.96 -28.71 48.41
CA THR A 868 -37.97 -28.13 49.32
C THR A 868 -39.40 -28.39 48.84
N ARG A 869 -39.68 -28.37 47.53
CA ARG A 869 -40.99 -28.82 46.99
C ARG A 869 -41.25 -30.29 47.28
N LEU A 870 -40.29 -31.18 47.02
CA LEU A 870 -40.40 -32.61 47.32
C LEU A 870 -40.67 -32.87 48.81
N ILE A 871 -40.01 -32.13 49.70
CA ILE A 871 -40.24 -32.19 51.16
C ILE A 871 -41.64 -31.66 51.51
N THR A 872 -42.13 -30.62 50.83
CA THR A 872 -43.46 -30.01 51.08
C THR A 872 -44.61 -30.86 50.51
N GLU A 873 -44.38 -31.61 49.44
CA GLU A 873 -45.33 -32.54 48.83
C GLU A 873 -45.36 -33.90 49.54
N SER A 874 -44.34 -34.22 50.35
CA SER A 874 -44.34 -35.41 51.21
C SER A 874 -45.19 -35.20 52.48
N ALA A 875 -46.06 -36.17 52.79
CA ALA A 875 -46.93 -36.12 53.98
C ALA A 875 -46.12 -36.11 55.30
N PRO A 876 -46.65 -35.52 56.39
CA PRO A 876 -45.90 -35.34 57.64
C PRO A 876 -45.71 -36.67 58.38
N ILE A 877 -44.59 -37.35 58.10
CA ILE A 877 -44.14 -38.52 58.88
C ILE A 877 -43.48 -38.02 60.17
N GLN A 878 -44.09 -38.35 61.31
CA GLN A 878 -43.55 -38.04 62.63
C GLN A 878 -42.41 -38.99 62.97
N ASP A 879 -41.16 -38.54 62.83
CA ASP A 879 -39.99 -39.22 63.40
C ASP A 879 -39.02 -38.21 64.04
N GLY A 880 -39.08 -38.09 65.36
CA GLY A 880 -38.26 -37.13 66.12
C GLY A 880 -36.75 -37.29 65.92
N LYS A 881 -36.28 -38.53 65.67
CA LYS A 881 -34.87 -38.82 65.35
C LYS A 881 -34.42 -38.21 64.03
N ASN A 882 -35.33 -38.02 63.07
CA ASN A 882 -35.02 -37.42 61.78
C ASN A 882 -34.85 -35.89 61.90
N LEU A 883 -35.60 -35.26 62.83
CA LEU A 883 -35.41 -33.86 63.18
C LEU A 883 -34.11 -33.63 63.97
N GLU A 884 -33.72 -34.57 64.84
CA GLU A 884 -32.47 -34.52 65.60
C GLU A 884 -31.23 -34.68 64.70
N LEU A 885 -31.22 -35.69 63.81
CA LEU A 885 -30.19 -35.86 62.78
C LEU A 885 -30.10 -34.67 61.82
N ARG A 886 -31.24 -34.04 61.48
CA ARG A 886 -31.27 -32.82 60.66
C ARG A 886 -30.78 -31.59 61.42
N LEU A 887 -30.99 -31.52 62.74
CA LEU A 887 -30.41 -30.49 63.60
C LEU A 887 -28.89 -30.61 63.66
N ASP A 888 -28.35 -31.82 63.83
CA ASP A 888 -26.91 -32.10 63.78
C ASP A 888 -26.31 -31.75 62.40
N SER A 889 -26.98 -32.12 61.29
CA SER A 889 -26.55 -31.76 59.93
C SER A 889 -26.50 -30.24 59.75
N LEU A 890 -27.56 -29.53 60.15
CA LEU A 890 -27.64 -28.08 60.05
C LEU A 890 -26.66 -27.36 61.00
N GLN A 891 -26.37 -27.91 62.17
CA GLN A 891 -25.31 -27.40 63.05
C GLN A 891 -23.93 -27.59 62.42
N LYS A 892 -23.69 -28.72 61.75
CA LYS A 892 -22.45 -28.99 61.03
C LYS A 892 -22.28 -28.06 59.83
N GLU A 893 -23.31 -27.91 58.99
CA GLU A 893 -23.34 -26.93 57.88
C GLU A 893 -23.13 -25.49 58.39
N LEU A 894 -23.73 -25.11 59.53
CA LEU A 894 -23.49 -23.81 60.17
C LEU A 894 -22.04 -23.65 60.69
N SER A 895 -21.38 -24.74 61.11
CA SER A 895 -19.96 -24.70 61.48
C SER A 895 -19.06 -24.55 60.25
N GLU A 896 -19.32 -25.31 59.19
CA GLU A 896 -18.58 -25.24 57.92
C GLU A 896 -18.75 -23.86 57.25
N LEU A 897 -19.96 -23.27 57.27
CA LEU A 897 -20.20 -21.91 56.80
C LEU A 897 -19.49 -20.85 57.65
N ARG A 898 -19.38 -21.03 58.97
CA ARG A 898 -18.59 -20.12 59.83
C ARG A 898 -17.10 -20.20 59.52
N ASP A 899 -16.57 -21.39 59.28
CA ASP A 899 -15.17 -21.58 58.89
C ASP A 899 -14.88 -20.95 57.52
N VAL A 900 -15.78 -21.12 56.53
CA VAL A 900 -15.69 -20.43 55.23
C VAL A 900 -15.78 -18.91 55.39
N THR A 901 -16.64 -18.40 56.28
CA THR A 901 -16.73 -16.95 56.57
C THR A 901 -15.42 -16.43 57.14
N SER A 902 -14.84 -17.13 58.12
CA SER A 902 -13.54 -16.80 58.73
C SER A 902 -12.40 -16.80 57.69
N GLN A 903 -12.36 -17.81 56.82
CA GLN A 903 -11.39 -17.87 55.71
C GLN A 903 -11.56 -16.71 54.72
N LYS A 904 -12.80 -16.28 54.46
CA LYS A 904 -13.10 -15.13 53.59
C LYS A 904 -12.74 -13.80 54.25
N ASP A 905 -12.94 -13.64 55.56
CA ASP A 905 -12.49 -12.46 56.30
C ASP A 905 -10.96 -12.37 56.32
N GLU A 906 -10.24 -13.49 56.48
CA GLU A 906 -8.79 -13.54 56.31
C GLU A 906 -8.34 -13.17 54.89
N GLU A 907 -9.04 -13.66 53.86
CA GLU A 907 -8.77 -13.33 52.45
C GLU A 907 -9.00 -11.84 52.18
N ILE A 908 -10.08 -11.26 52.73
CA ILE A 908 -10.39 -9.84 52.68
C ILE A 908 -9.30 -9.02 53.37
N GLU A 909 -8.80 -9.42 54.54
CA GLU A 909 -7.68 -8.72 55.20
C GLU A 909 -6.35 -8.84 54.44
N LYS A 910 -6.08 -9.99 53.82
CA LYS A 910 -4.93 -10.16 52.89
C LYS A 910 -5.09 -9.25 51.67
N LEU A 911 -6.28 -9.15 51.09
CA LEU A 911 -6.59 -8.27 49.95
C LEU A 911 -6.52 -6.79 50.33
N LYS A 912 -6.99 -6.37 51.51
CA LYS A 912 -6.83 -5.00 52.03
C LYS A 912 -5.36 -4.63 52.22
N LYS A 913 -4.54 -5.52 52.79
CA LYS A 913 -3.08 -5.33 52.89
C LYS A 913 -2.41 -5.25 51.52
N ASN A 914 -2.83 -6.07 50.56
CA ASN A 914 -2.32 -5.99 49.19
C ASN A 914 -2.76 -4.68 48.51
N LEU A 915 -3.99 -4.21 48.72
CA LEU A 915 -4.48 -2.94 48.22
C LEU A 915 -3.75 -1.74 48.83
N SER A 916 -3.42 -1.76 50.13
CA SER A 916 -2.60 -0.70 50.74
C SER A 916 -1.16 -0.72 50.22
N ALA A 917 -0.57 -1.90 50.02
CA ALA A 917 0.74 -2.04 49.38
C ALA A 917 0.73 -1.60 47.90
N VAL A 918 -0.35 -1.87 47.15
CA VAL A 918 -0.54 -1.41 45.77
C VAL A 918 -0.79 0.09 45.71
N ARG A 919 -1.54 0.68 46.65
CA ARG A 919 -1.68 2.15 46.77
C ARG A 919 -0.33 2.81 47.03
N MET A 920 0.43 2.35 48.02
CA MET A 920 1.80 2.82 48.27
C MET A 920 2.70 2.69 47.02
N ARG A 921 2.60 1.60 46.26
CA ARG A 921 3.34 1.40 45.00
C ARG A 921 2.82 2.23 43.82
N ARG A 922 1.58 2.72 43.87
CA ARG A 922 0.96 3.58 42.84
C ARG A 922 1.27 5.05 43.12
N GLU A 923 1.21 5.47 44.39
CA GLU A 923 1.66 6.79 44.88
C GLU A 923 3.18 6.99 44.66
N GLN A 924 3.98 5.93 44.72
CA GLN A 924 5.42 5.96 44.37
C GLN A 924 5.71 5.98 42.86
N ARG A 925 4.71 6.03 41.96
CA ARG A 925 4.92 5.89 40.50
C ARG A 925 4.62 7.13 39.66
N GLU A 926 4.37 8.28 40.29
CA GLU A 926 4.23 9.54 39.57
C GLU A 926 5.60 10.25 39.41
N SER A 927 5.96 10.53 38.15
CA SER A 927 7.01 11.49 37.71
C SER A 927 8.46 11.37 38.24
N HIS A 928 9.06 10.18 38.31
CA HIS A 928 10.51 10.06 38.51
C HIS A 928 11.33 10.49 37.27
N LEU A 929 11.60 11.80 37.08
CA LEU A 929 12.52 12.27 36.03
C LEU A 929 13.96 12.37 36.54
N ARG A 930 14.60 11.21 36.68
CA ARG A 930 16.02 11.11 37.02
C ARG A 930 16.90 11.34 35.80
N ARG A 931 17.69 12.42 35.78
CA ARG A 931 18.85 12.56 34.88
C ARG A 931 20.13 12.27 35.67
N SER A 932 20.61 11.04 35.59
CA SER A 932 21.97 10.67 36.00
C SER A 932 22.88 10.70 34.77
N ILE A 933 24.05 11.30 34.90
CA ILE A 933 25.01 11.41 33.80
C ILE A 933 26.09 10.34 33.98
N VAL A 934 26.52 9.74 32.87
CA VAL A 934 27.56 8.70 32.85
C VAL A 934 28.66 9.16 31.91
N VAL A 935 29.89 9.03 32.35
CA VAL A 935 31.09 9.23 31.52
C VAL A 935 31.57 7.85 31.09
N ILE A 936 31.95 7.70 29.83
CA ILE A 936 32.47 6.45 29.29
C ILE A 936 33.97 6.65 29.03
N ASP A 937 34.79 5.79 29.61
CA ASP A 937 36.22 5.71 29.29
C ASP A 937 36.37 5.22 27.83
N PRO A 938 36.97 6.01 26.91
CA PRO A 938 37.08 5.65 25.50
C PRO A 938 38.00 4.44 25.24
N ASP A 939 38.96 4.15 26.13
CA ASP A 939 39.93 3.07 25.93
C ASP A 939 39.44 1.72 26.48
N THR A 940 38.62 1.75 27.55
CA THR A 940 38.08 0.52 28.18
C THR A 940 36.58 0.29 27.92
N GLY A 941 35.87 1.27 27.36
CA GLY A 941 34.42 1.25 27.18
C GLY A 941 33.63 1.24 28.50
N ARG A 942 34.28 1.55 29.62
CA ARG A 942 33.68 1.43 30.96
C ARG A 942 32.85 2.65 31.31
N GLU A 943 31.57 2.42 31.60
CA GLU A 943 30.66 3.39 32.18
C GLU A 943 30.99 3.67 33.65
N MET A 944 31.03 4.96 34.01
CA MET A 944 31.37 5.43 35.36
C MET A 944 30.75 6.80 35.66
N ARG A 945 30.65 7.17 36.95
CA ARG A 945 30.03 8.44 37.37
C ARG A 945 30.97 9.63 37.11
N PRO A 946 30.45 10.87 36.94
CA PRO A 946 31.28 12.06 36.77
C PRO A 946 32.32 12.26 37.89
N GLU A 947 31.97 11.94 39.14
CA GLU A 947 32.92 12.00 40.27
C GLU A 947 34.06 10.98 40.15
N GLU A 948 33.76 9.78 39.65
CA GLU A 948 34.75 8.72 39.44
C GLU A 948 35.64 9.07 38.24
N ALA A 949 35.06 9.62 37.18
CA ALA A 949 35.78 10.08 36.00
C ALA A 949 36.72 11.25 36.32
N TYR A 950 36.29 12.17 37.19
CA TYR A 950 37.14 13.24 37.69
C TYR A 950 38.30 12.70 38.54
N LYS A 951 38.04 11.75 39.45
CA LYS A 951 39.08 11.09 40.26
C LYS A 951 40.08 10.28 39.41
N GLN A 952 39.66 9.79 38.24
CA GLN A 952 40.54 9.12 37.27
C GLN A 952 41.19 10.08 36.25
N GLY A 953 40.90 11.39 36.31
CA GLY A 953 41.47 12.40 35.42
C GLY A 953 40.90 12.41 34.00
N LEU A 954 39.82 11.66 33.73
CA LEU A 954 39.15 11.60 32.43
C LEU A 954 38.34 12.87 32.11
N ILE A 955 37.96 13.64 33.13
CA ILE A 955 37.34 14.96 33.00
C ILE A 955 38.00 15.96 33.96
N ASP A 956 38.00 17.24 33.61
CA ASP A 956 38.53 18.30 34.48
C ASP A 956 37.50 18.73 35.56
N TRP A 957 37.94 19.52 36.55
CA TRP A 957 37.07 19.96 37.66
C TRP A 957 35.90 20.82 37.17
N LYS A 958 36.10 21.61 36.10
CA LYS A 958 35.08 22.49 35.54
C LYS A 958 33.98 21.68 34.87
N MET A 959 34.35 20.64 34.13
CA MET A 959 33.45 19.67 33.52
C MET A 959 32.75 18.84 34.60
N PHE A 960 33.46 18.38 35.64
CA PHE A 960 32.84 17.69 36.78
C PHE A 960 31.73 18.53 37.43
N VAL A 961 32.00 19.79 37.79
CA VAL A 961 31.01 20.69 38.38
C VAL A 961 29.83 20.95 37.42
N ASN A 962 30.08 21.05 36.12
CA ASN A 962 29.04 21.22 35.11
C ASN A 962 28.14 19.97 34.99
N LEU A 963 28.72 18.77 34.87
CA LEU A 963 27.98 17.52 34.81
C LEU A 963 27.20 17.25 36.11
N GLN A 964 27.82 17.48 37.28
CA GLN A 964 27.15 17.36 38.59
C GLN A 964 26.04 18.41 38.81
N GLY A 965 26.11 19.54 38.10
CA GLY A 965 25.05 20.55 38.04
C GLY A 965 23.90 20.21 37.09
N GLN A 966 24.16 19.36 36.09
CA GLN A 966 23.16 18.86 35.14
C GLN A 966 22.44 17.59 35.63
N GLU A 967 23.01 16.87 36.61
CA GLU A 967 22.31 15.77 37.28
C GLU A 967 21.09 16.26 38.09
N CYS A 968 19.93 15.64 37.83
CA CYS A 968 18.64 16.04 38.37
C CYS A 968 17.93 14.88 39.07
N ASP A 969 17.57 15.09 40.34
CA ASP A 969 16.76 14.18 41.17
C ASP A 969 15.61 14.96 41.88
N TRP A 970 14.87 15.81 41.14
CA TRP A 970 13.59 16.36 41.60
C TRP A 970 12.45 15.39 41.28
N GLU A 971 11.50 15.26 42.21
CA GLU A 971 10.34 14.35 42.15
C GLU A 971 9.08 15.11 42.56
N GLU A 972 7.98 15.00 41.80
CA GLU A 972 6.68 15.50 42.25
C GLU A 972 5.86 14.38 42.89
N ILE A 973 5.34 14.66 44.10
CA ILE A 973 4.50 13.74 44.88
C ILE A 973 3.12 14.36 45.00
N THR A 974 2.17 13.85 44.21
CA THR A 974 0.76 14.21 44.25
C THR A 974 0.04 13.35 45.30
N VAL A 975 -0.61 14.00 46.28
CA VAL A 975 -1.41 13.30 47.30
C VAL A 975 -2.88 13.73 47.13
N LYS A 976 -3.75 12.78 46.75
CA LYS A 976 -5.18 13.02 46.61
C LYS A 976 -5.89 12.76 47.94
N GLY A 977 -6.16 13.83 48.69
CA GLY A 977 -6.86 13.78 49.97
C GLY A 977 -8.35 14.09 49.84
N PRO A 978 -9.15 13.89 50.92
CA PRO A 978 -10.58 14.22 50.92
C PRO A 978 -10.88 15.73 50.77
N ASN A 979 -9.86 16.58 50.88
CA ASN A 979 -9.97 18.04 50.75
C ASN A 979 -9.46 18.58 49.39
N GLY A 980 -9.03 17.70 48.47
CA GLY A 980 -8.45 18.06 47.18
C GLY A 980 -7.13 17.34 46.86
N GLU A 981 -6.59 17.62 45.69
CA GLU A 981 -5.27 17.15 45.26
C GLU A 981 -4.21 18.15 45.72
N SER A 982 -3.21 17.70 46.49
CA SER A 982 -2.11 18.55 46.94
C SER A 982 -0.77 18.03 46.40
N SER A 983 -0.07 18.88 45.65
CA SER A 983 1.21 18.54 45.01
C SER A 983 2.42 19.03 45.80
N VAL A 984 3.42 18.17 45.97
CA VAL A 984 4.64 18.45 46.74
C VAL A 984 5.88 18.08 45.91
N LEU A 985 6.73 19.08 45.62
CA LEU A 985 8.03 18.83 45.00
C LEU A 985 9.05 18.39 46.06
N HIS A 986 9.71 17.27 45.81
CA HIS A 986 10.76 16.70 46.62
C HIS A 986 12.11 16.80 45.89
N ASP A 987 13.06 17.50 46.50
CA ASP A 987 14.47 17.48 46.10
C ASP A 987 15.14 16.29 46.80
N ARG A 988 15.37 15.17 46.09
CA ARG A 988 16.03 14.00 46.68
C ARG A 988 17.53 14.23 46.97
N LYS A 989 18.16 15.24 46.36
CA LYS A 989 19.58 15.59 46.58
C LYS A 989 19.78 16.34 47.91
N SER A 990 18.80 17.16 48.33
CA SER A 990 18.81 17.83 49.65
C SER A 990 17.85 17.25 50.70
N GLY A 991 17.00 16.29 50.31
CA GLY A 991 15.98 15.68 51.17
C GLY A 991 14.79 16.59 51.47
N LYS A 992 14.72 17.80 50.88
CA LYS A 992 13.70 18.80 51.19
C LYS A 992 12.42 18.56 50.39
N LYS A 993 11.29 18.98 50.97
CA LYS A 993 9.95 18.92 50.37
C LYS A 993 9.34 20.32 50.37
N PHE A 994 8.67 20.70 49.29
CA PHE A 994 8.08 22.01 49.08
C PHE A 994 6.67 21.83 48.53
N SER A 995 5.65 22.34 49.24
CA SER A 995 4.26 22.30 48.76
C SER A 995 4.05 23.37 47.68
N ILE A 996 3.46 22.98 46.55
CA ILE A 996 3.12 23.90 45.46
C ILE A 996 2.00 24.87 45.93
N ASP A 997 1.01 24.38 46.68
CA ASP A 997 -0.06 25.19 47.28
C ASP A 997 0.45 26.22 48.30
N GLU A 998 1.51 25.88 49.04
CA GLU A 998 2.18 26.82 49.94
C GLU A 998 3.03 27.83 49.17
N ALA A 999 3.72 27.42 48.11
CA ALA A 999 4.50 28.31 47.25
C ALA A 999 3.62 29.31 46.47
N LEU A 1000 2.39 28.93 46.10
CA LEU A 1000 1.36 29.83 45.56
C LEU A 1000 0.87 30.83 46.62
N ARG A 1001 0.52 30.35 47.82
CA ARG A 1001 0.02 31.21 48.92
C ARG A 1001 1.06 32.20 49.44
N THR A 1002 2.35 31.82 49.41
CA THR A 1002 3.48 32.68 49.79
C THR A 1002 3.97 33.59 48.66
N GLY A 1003 3.48 33.39 47.43
CA GLY A 1003 3.86 34.20 46.26
C GLY A 1003 5.24 33.87 45.67
N ASN A 1004 5.86 32.74 46.06
CA ASN A 1004 7.11 32.25 45.46
C ASN A 1004 6.90 31.81 44.00
N ILE A 1005 5.70 31.33 43.66
CA ILE A 1005 5.25 31.08 42.28
C ILE A 1005 3.91 31.77 42.00
N THR A 1006 3.71 32.15 40.75
CA THR A 1006 2.43 32.68 40.26
C THR A 1006 1.59 31.58 39.59
N SER A 1007 0.27 31.75 39.55
CA SER A 1007 -0.63 30.82 38.84
C SER A 1007 -0.32 30.70 37.34
N ARG A 1008 0.35 31.71 36.74
CA ARG A 1008 0.88 31.61 35.38
C ARG A 1008 2.05 30.64 35.31
N GLN A 1009 3.04 30.75 36.21
CA GLN A 1009 4.19 29.84 36.25
C GLN A 1009 3.79 28.40 36.57
N LEU A 1010 2.74 28.19 37.38
CA LEU A 1010 2.16 26.85 37.58
C LEU A 1010 1.64 26.30 36.24
N LYS A 1011 0.80 27.06 35.51
CA LYS A 1011 0.32 26.62 34.19
C LYS A 1011 1.45 26.35 33.21
N GLN A 1012 2.49 27.19 33.18
CA GLN A 1012 3.67 26.95 32.34
C GLN A 1012 4.42 25.67 32.72
N TYR A 1013 4.35 25.22 33.97
CA TYR A 1013 4.89 23.92 34.39
C TYR A 1013 3.97 22.76 33.99
N GLU A 1014 2.65 22.89 34.18
CA GLU A 1014 1.62 21.92 33.75
C GLU A 1014 1.65 21.71 32.22
N ASP A 1015 1.74 22.80 31.46
CA ASP A 1015 1.89 22.85 29.99
C ASP A 1015 3.31 22.48 29.51
N LYS A 1016 4.25 22.24 30.43
CA LYS A 1016 5.67 21.87 30.21
C LYS A 1016 6.52 22.90 29.45
N GLU A 1017 6.13 24.17 29.47
CA GLU A 1017 6.96 25.28 28.99
C GLU A 1017 8.21 25.51 29.87
N ILE A 1018 8.17 25.14 31.16
CA ILE A 1018 9.31 25.19 32.09
C ILE A 1018 9.60 23.82 32.70
N SER A 1019 10.89 23.51 32.90
CA SER A 1019 11.31 22.21 33.44
C SER A 1019 11.05 22.08 34.94
N ILE A 1020 10.96 20.83 35.45
CA ILE A 1020 10.87 20.56 36.90
C ILE A 1020 12.07 21.11 37.70
N GLN A 1021 13.24 21.28 37.07
CA GLN A 1021 14.38 21.94 37.69
C GLN A 1021 14.15 23.45 37.89
N GLU A 1022 13.70 24.14 36.84
CA GLU A 1022 13.42 25.57 36.88
C GLU A 1022 12.24 25.86 37.81
N PHE A 1023 11.18 25.05 37.71
CA PHE A 1023 10.03 25.14 38.60
C PHE A 1023 10.39 24.80 40.06
N GLY A 1024 11.19 23.76 40.31
CA GLY A 1024 11.70 23.43 41.65
C GLY A 1024 12.56 24.54 42.28
N VAL A 1025 13.36 25.24 41.48
CA VAL A 1025 14.08 26.44 41.93
C VAL A 1025 13.10 27.55 42.34
N LEU A 1026 12.10 27.87 41.51
CA LEU A 1026 11.08 28.87 41.81
C LEU A 1026 10.28 28.52 43.09
N VAL A 1027 9.78 27.28 43.19
CA VAL A 1027 9.03 26.76 44.35
C VAL A 1027 9.89 26.78 45.62
N SER A 1028 11.20 26.54 45.52
CA SER A 1028 12.12 26.59 46.67
C SER A 1028 12.43 28.00 47.19
N GLY A 1029 11.95 29.06 46.51
CA GLY A 1029 12.18 30.47 46.89
C GLY A 1029 13.63 30.95 46.73
N LYS A 1030 14.52 30.14 46.15
CA LYS A 1030 15.92 30.50 45.92
C LYS A 1030 16.03 31.45 44.72
N LYS A 1031 16.24 32.73 44.99
CA LYS A 1031 16.72 33.67 43.96
C LYS A 1031 18.14 33.27 43.53
N LYS A 1032 18.42 33.40 42.22
CA LYS A 1032 19.77 33.22 41.64
C LYS A 1032 20.75 34.24 42.21
#